data_AF-R2SHW4-F1
#
_entry.id   AF-R2SHW4-F1
#
_cell.length_a   1.000
_cell.length_b   1.000
_cell.length_c   1.000
_cell.angle_alpha   90.00
_cell.angle_beta   90.00
_cell.angle_gamma   90.00
#
_symmetry.space_group_name_H-M   'P 1'
#
loop_
_entity.id
_entity.type
_entity.pdbx_description
1 polymer ?
#
loop_
_entity_poly.entity_id
_entity_poly.type
_entity_poly.pdbx_seq_one_letter_code
_entity_poly.pdbx_strand_id
1 'polypeptide(L)'
;MLGHDHRSFAETVTGVDGKQIPIAGPKDTGTQMMQIDLDVAKEEEQWVVKNSAAQIVDTTKYPADSQLKAETEEYHNKTKDFIDAVIGKASGDFLPKEEIKGIPEAQLQPTAMISLINNVQRSVTGADLSASALFKADSKLPAGDLTYSNVFDIYKYPNTLVKAKITGENLLKYMENQAAYYNTPKPSDVTLSFNPEIRVYNYDMFSGVDYTIDVSKPVGERVTATIGGQPVDPAKEFTIAINNYRYEGLVESGILAPDSLVMNTDPQTLRGLIVEYITKKGTIDPAKELEDNWEVVGTNFDQKWRDLAKRLVDEGKLTIKPSADGRTPNVVPITKADIRAALEAEGSSQPVTIMHTNDVHGRLEENAGNNTLGMAKLKTVKEALAPTLTIDVGDVFQGLPISNYSEGRQMAKVLNEVGYDAMVVGNHEFDFGYDVAMEYKDLLNFPILSANTFKDGKPAFEASTVVERNGQKFAIIGLTTPETAVKTHPKNVEGVTFEDPLKTVKAEIERLKDQQIDVYVVAGHLGIDETTPTEWRGDYVAKELDKAYTDKNIVFLDGHSHTESEQRFGKVLYAQTGNYLNNVGEVTVDVADPEESTAVLHPYASLSAYEPNAAIAALVQAAKDEFDVANSEVLIPNNTIFFNGQRENVRTRETNLGNLIGDAMWAYGQEGFSEPTDFAMMNGGGIRENIEAGPITRGHIIAVLPFGNSISQIKVKGSQIKEMFEYSVRSEAQKDADGNVLTDEEGQPLLGANGGFLHISKSVKFYYDSNKRGSTEDKVGERVLQIEIYNRKTQEFEKLDANKTYNLATNDFLAAGGDGYDMLGGSREEGPSLDSVLIDYLQSATKLRALDANNVDLNDYQVELSQDRIIPMSEAKFNEMNKPAPEPGKDGEDGKDGENGKDGQKGDKGDQGDKGKDGTGTDGKTGTDGKGNQTGVITHTAQPVSTKKQYPSTGEKVATYGFAGLLLVAGSAGTWVWYNRRKAS
;
A
#
# COMPACT_ATOMS: atom_id res chain seq x y z
N MET A 1 -42.64 21.81 26.82
CA MET A 1 -43.27 20.55 26.35
C MET A 1 -42.87 20.36 24.90
N LEU A 2 -42.23 19.25 24.57
CA LEU A 2 -41.70 18.92 23.25
C LEU A 2 -42.17 17.51 22.86
N GLY A 3 -42.20 17.16 21.57
CA GLY A 3 -42.71 15.84 21.17
C GLY A 3 -42.47 15.39 19.72
N HIS A 4 -41.93 16.26 18.85
CA HIS A 4 -41.66 15.89 17.46
C HIS A 4 -40.55 14.83 17.31
N ASP A 5 -39.61 14.80 18.26
CA ASP A 5 -38.38 14.01 18.14
C ASP A 5 -38.53 12.55 18.64
N HIS A 6 -39.68 12.20 19.22
CA HIS A 6 -39.97 10.87 19.79
C HIS A 6 -38.96 10.41 20.87
N ARG A 7 -38.31 11.36 21.54
CA ARG A 7 -37.33 11.10 22.61
C ARG A 7 -37.98 11.24 23.98
N SER A 8 -37.62 10.34 24.90
CA SER A 8 -38.01 10.42 26.31
C SER A 8 -37.00 11.27 27.07
N PHE A 9 -37.44 12.39 27.65
CA PHE A 9 -36.62 13.22 28.54
C PHE A 9 -37.48 14.08 29.46
N ALA A 10 -36.95 14.38 30.64
CA ALA A 10 -37.51 15.34 31.58
C ALA A 10 -36.34 16.04 32.29
N GLU A 11 -36.21 17.33 32.03
CA GLU A 11 -35.05 18.13 32.40
C GLU A 11 -35.50 19.52 32.85
N THR A 12 -34.56 20.29 33.39
CA THR A 12 -34.77 21.68 33.77
C THR A 12 -33.69 22.53 33.13
N VAL A 13 -34.09 23.60 32.44
CA VAL A 13 -33.16 24.56 31.84
C VAL A 13 -33.26 25.90 32.53
N THR A 14 -32.16 26.65 32.58
CA THR A 14 -32.17 28.00 33.13
C THR A 14 -32.58 28.98 32.03
N GLY A 15 -33.68 29.70 32.26
CA GLY A 15 -34.16 30.76 31.38
C GLY A 15 -33.27 32.00 31.41
N VAL A 16 -33.45 32.88 30.43
CA VAL A 16 -32.71 34.16 30.31
C VAL A 16 -32.90 35.09 31.52
N ASP A 17 -33.95 34.87 32.31
CA ASP A 17 -34.24 35.59 33.55
C ASP A 17 -33.72 34.86 34.81
N GLY A 18 -32.91 33.81 34.63
CA GLY A 18 -32.34 32.99 35.70
C GLY A 18 -33.33 32.00 36.33
N LYS A 19 -34.59 31.94 35.86
CA LYS A 19 -35.58 31.01 36.39
C LYS A 19 -35.38 29.61 35.82
N GLN A 20 -35.68 28.61 36.63
CA GLN A 20 -35.69 27.22 36.21
C GLN A 20 -36.96 26.91 35.42
N ILE A 21 -36.82 26.36 34.21
CA ILE A 21 -37.91 26.04 33.28
C ILE A 21 -37.93 24.52 33.07
N PRO A 22 -39.04 23.83 33.41
CA PRO A 22 -39.16 22.41 33.19
C PRO A 22 -39.38 22.13 31.69
N ILE A 23 -38.60 21.21 31.12
CA ILE A 23 -38.80 20.74 29.75
C ILE A 23 -38.90 19.23 29.77
N ALA A 24 -39.97 18.71 29.20
CA ALA A 24 -40.12 17.28 28.98
C ALA A 24 -40.67 17.00 27.58
N GLY A 25 -40.28 15.85 27.08
CA GLY A 25 -40.88 15.20 25.91
C GLY A 25 -41.10 13.72 26.21
N PRO A 26 -42.33 13.21 26.09
CA PRO A 26 -42.56 11.78 26.13
C PRO A 26 -42.09 11.13 24.82
N LYS A 27 -41.87 9.81 24.86
CA LYS A 27 -41.70 9.00 23.65
C LYS A 27 -42.99 8.98 22.80
N ASP A 28 -43.05 8.11 21.80
CA ASP A 28 -44.18 7.97 20.89
C ASP A 28 -45.24 6.97 21.38
N THR A 29 -46.29 6.81 20.54
CA THR A 29 -47.33 5.77 20.62
C THR A 29 -48.13 5.73 21.94
N GLY A 30 -48.04 6.77 22.76
CA GLY A 30 -48.75 6.85 24.03
C GLY A 30 -48.16 5.97 25.14
N THR A 31 -46.96 5.41 24.94
CA THR A 31 -46.24 4.59 25.94
C THR A 31 -45.77 5.37 27.15
N GLN A 32 -45.74 6.69 27.03
CA GLN A 32 -45.30 7.62 28.06
C GLN A 32 -46.16 8.88 28.07
N MET A 33 -46.31 9.47 29.24
CA MET A 33 -46.83 10.82 29.42
C MET A 33 -45.78 11.69 30.09
N MET A 34 -45.80 12.99 29.83
CA MET A 34 -45.05 13.97 30.62
C MET A 34 -45.95 14.51 31.73
N GLN A 35 -45.42 14.59 32.94
CA GLN A 35 -46.05 15.29 34.06
C GLN A 35 -45.16 16.47 34.44
N ILE A 36 -45.77 17.66 34.51
CA ILE A 36 -45.11 18.88 34.97
C ILE A 36 -45.83 19.34 36.23
N ASP A 37 -45.12 19.27 37.35
CA ASP A 37 -45.58 19.73 38.65
C ASP A 37 -45.09 21.16 38.87
N LEU A 38 -46.00 22.08 39.19
CA LEU A 38 -45.72 23.51 39.39
C LEU A 38 -46.10 23.94 40.80
N ASP A 39 -45.10 24.37 41.58
CA ASP A 39 -45.33 25.06 42.85
C ASP A 39 -45.52 26.54 42.57
N VAL A 40 -46.72 27.07 42.83
CA VAL A 40 -47.06 28.48 42.56
C VAL A 40 -47.40 29.24 43.84
N ALA A 41 -46.93 30.49 43.93
CA ALA A 41 -47.25 31.41 45.01
C ALA A 41 -47.74 32.74 44.45
N LYS A 42 -48.58 33.46 45.20
CA LYS A 42 -49.12 34.75 44.79
C LYS A 42 -48.30 35.89 45.41
N GLU A 43 -47.67 36.72 44.58
CA GLU A 43 -46.84 37.87 44.97
C GLU A 43 -47.32 39.11 44.22
N GLU A 44 -47.53 40.23 44.93
CA GLU A 44 -47.97 41.51 44.33
C GLU A 44 -49.14 41.36 43.33
N GLU A 45 -50.16 40.59 43.72
CA GLU A 45 -51.33 40.23 42.90
C GLU A 45 -51.09 39.26 41.72
N GLN A 46 -49.86 38.85 41.43
CA GLN A 46 -49.51 37.94 40.34
C GLN A 46 -49.15 36.53 40.85
N TRP A 47 -49.43 35.49 40.05
CA TRP A 47 -48.97 34.13 40.35
C TRP A 47 -47.56 33.92 39.80
N VAL A 48 -46.66 33.48 40.66
CA VAL A 48 -45.26 33.22 40.36
C VAL A 48 -44.97 31.74 40.60
N VAL A 49 -44.30 31.09 39.65
CA VAL A 49 -43.79 29.73 39.82
C VAL A 49 -42.55 29.79 40.72
N LYS A 50 -42.60 29.09 41.85
CA LYS A 50 -41.51 28.99 42.83
C LYS A 50 -40.59 27.83 42.53
N ASN A 51 -41.18 26.66 42.27
CA ASN A 51 -40.47 25.48 41.81
C ASN A 51 -41.25 24.84 40.69
N SER A 52 -40.53 24.04 39.91
CA SER A 52 -41.12 23.22 38.88
C SER A 52 -40.34 21.93 38.76
N ALA A 53 -41.05 20.81 38.59
CA ALA A 53 -40.45 19.52 38.29
C ALA A 53 -41.11 18.95 37.04
N ALA A 54 -40.32 18.26 36.24
CA ALA A 54 -40.82 17.45 35.13
C ALA A 54 -40.45 16.00 35.37
N GLN A 55 -41.36 15.09 35.02
CA GLN A 55 -41.09 13.66 35.02
C GLN A 55 -41.81 12.98 33.86
N ILE A 56 -41.27 11.83 33.45
CA ILE A 56 -41.91 10.93 32.50
C ILE A 56 -42.65 9.85 33.26
N VAL A 57 -43.95 9.72 32.97
CA VAL A 57 -44.83 8.69 33.49
C VAL A 57 -44.94 7.59 32.45
N ASP A 58 -44.51 6.38 32.82
CA ASP A 58 -44.64 5.17 32.01
C ASP A 58 -46.11 4.69 32.06
N THR A 59 -46.83 4.85 30.95
CA THR A 59 -48.26 4.51 30.89
C THR A 59 -48.49 3.01 30.84
N THR A 60 -47.48 2.22 30.49
CA THR A 60 -47.59 0.75 30.38
C THR A 60 -47.84 0.07 31.72
N LYS A 61 -47.56 0.77 32.83
CA LYS A 61 -47.78 0.30 34.21
C LYS A 61 -49.22 0.47 34.69
N TYR A 62 -50.07 1.15 33.91
CA TYR A 62 -51.45 1.45 34.30
C TYR A 62 -52.42 0.63 33.46
N PRO A 63 -53.47 0.05 34.07
CA PRO A 63 -54.50 -0.65 33.31
C PRO A 63 -55.26 0.33 32.41
N ALA A 64 -55.63 -0.11 31.21
CA ALA A 64 -56.51 0.64 30.34
C ALA A 64 -57.89 0.85 30.99
N ASP A 65 -58.47 2.03 30.80
CA ASP A 65 -59.81 2.34 31.29
C ASP A 65 -60.85 1.40 30.64
N SER A 66 -61.59 0.68 31.47
CA SER A 66 -62.53 -0.35 31.00
C SER A 66 -63.73 0.23 30.25
N GLN A 67 -64.15 1.46 30.58
CA GLN A 67 -65.28 2.10 29.90
C GLN A 67 -64.84 2.56 28.51
N LEU A 68 -63.70 3.24 28.40
CA LEU A 68 -63.17 3.68 27.10
C LEU A 68 -62.86 2.50 26.17
N LYS A 69 -62.37 1.39 26.72
CA LYS A 69 -62.16 0.15 25.97
C LYS A 69 -63.46 -0.40 25.39
N ALA A 70 -64.55 -0.38 26.17
CA ALA A 70 -65.86 -0.82 25.69
C ALA A 70 -66.44 0.13 24.62
N GLU A 71 -66.28 1.44 24.79
CA GLU A 71 -66.74 2.46 23.82
C GLU A 71 -65.99 2.38 22.48
N THR A 72 -64.77 1.85 22.47
CA THR A 72 -63.92 1.72 21.27
C THR A 72 -63.84 0.31 20.69
N GLU A 73 -64.45 -0.69 21.35
CA GLU A 73 -64.35 -2.11 20.99
C GLU A 73 -64.85 -2.40 19.57
N GLU A 74 -65.99 -1.82 19.17
CA GLU A 74 -66.55 -2.01 17.84
C GLU A 74 -65.58 -1.51 16.74
N TYR A 75 -65.01 -0.32 16.93
CA TYR A 75 -64.06 0.26 15.98
C TYR A 75 -62.78 -0.57 15.91
N HIS A 76 -62.26 -1.00 17.07
CA HIS A 76 -61.08 -1.86 17.16
C HIS A 76 -61.27 -3.19 16.42
N ASN A 77 -62.41 -3.86 16.64
CA ASN A 77 -62.73 -5.13 15.99
C ASN A 77 -62.93 -4.95 14.48
N LYS A 78 -63.64 -3.90 14.05
CA LYS A 78 -63.77 -3.57 12.61
C LYS A 78 -62.42 -3.30 11.95
N THR A 79 -61.51 -2.61 12.63
CA THR A 79 -60.15 -2.37 12.12
C THR A 79 -59.37 -3.69 12.02
N LYS A 80 -59.44 -4.55 13.04
CA LYS A 80 -58.84 -5.89 13.02
C LYS A 80 -59.34 -6.73 11.85
N ASP A 81 -60.66 -6.85 11.71
CA ASP A 81 -61.27 -7.62 10.63
C ASP A 81 -60.85 -7.12 9.25
N PHE A 82 -60.71 -5.80 9.09
CA PHE A 82 -60.19 -5.20 7.85
C PHE A 82 -58.72 -5.54 7.61
N ILE A 83 -57.84 -5.35 8.60
CA ILE A 83 -56.40 -5.59 8.42
C ILE A 83 -56.07 -7.08 8.27
N ASP A 84 -56.88 -7.97 8.85
CA ASP A 84 -56.73 -9.42 8.79
C ASP A 84 -57.36 -10.04 7.53
N ALA A 85 -58.08 -9.26 6.73
CA ALA A 85 -58.68 -9.76 5.50
C ALA A 85 -57.60 -10.24 4.51
N VAL A 86 -57.74 -11.49 4.06
CA VAL A 86 -56.80 -12.13 3.13
C VAL A 86 -56.98 -11.55 1.72
N ILE A 87 -55.88 -11.06 1.16
CA ILE A 87 -55.81 -10.42 -0.16
C ILE A 87 -55.05 -11.27 -1.19
N GLY A 88 -54.35 -12.31 -0.76
CA GLY A 88 -53.59 -13.23 -1.62
C GLY A 88 -52.74 -14.21 -0.80
N LYS A 89 -51.76 -14.86 -1.44
CA LYS A 89 -50.82 -15.79 -0.80
C LYS A 89 -49.39 -15.59 -1.28
N ALA A 90 -48.40 -15.84 -0.41
CA ALA A 90 -46.98 -15.95 -0.77
C ALA A 90 -46.54 -17.41 -0.71
N SER A 91 -45.83 -17.90 -1.73
CA SER A 91 -45.26 -19.26 -1.74
C SER A 91 -43.99 -19.43 -0.90
N GLY A 92 -43.37 -18.32 -0.50
CA GLY A 92 -42.14 -18.28 0.30
C GLY A 92 -41.94 -16.92 0.96
N ASP A 93 -40.92 -16.80 1.83
CA ASP A 93 -40.57 -15.54 2.48
C ASP A 93 -39.90 -14.58 1.49
N PHE A 94 -40.29 -13.30 1.54
CA PHE A 94 -39.76 -12.28 0.61
C PHE A 94 -38.47 -11.61 1.09
N LEU A 95 -38.14 -11.74 2.38
CA LEU A 95 -36.82 -11.40 2.92
C LEU A 95 -36.09 -12.69 3.32
N PRO A 96 -34.83 -12.87 2.93
CA PRO A 96 -34.01 -13.96 3.42
C PRO A 96 -33.68 -13.77 4.91
N LYS A 97 -33.23 -14.85 5.55
CA LYS A 97 -32.70 -14.78 6.91
C LYS A 97 -31.39 -13.99 6.91
N GLU A 98 -31.22 -13.16 7.93
CA GLU A 98 -29.96 -12.46 8.19
C GLU A 98 -28.82 -13.48 8.37
N GLU A 99 -27.72 -13.28 7.64
CA GLU A 99 -26.51 -14.07 7.81
C GLU A 99 -25.91 -13.83 9.20
N ILE A 100 -25.81 -12.55 9.59
CA ILE A 100 -25.41 -12.08 10.91
C ILE A 100 -26.58 -11.30 11.49
N LYS A 101 -27.11 -11.78 12.61
CA LYS A 101 -28.28 -11.20 13.28
C LYS A 101 -28.08 -9.71 13.56
N GLY A 102 -29.00 -8.88 13.06
CA GLY A 102 -28.97 -7.42 13.17
C GLY A 102 -28.41 -6.70 11.94
N ILE A 103 -27.86 -7.41 10.95
CA ILE A 103 -27.47 -6.84 9.66
C ILE A 103 -28.50 -7.25 8.60
N PRO A 104 -29.28 -6.33 8.03
CA PRO A 104 -30.42 -6.71 7.18
C PRO A 104 -30.00 -6.97 5.73
N GLU A 105 -30.44 -8.11 5.20
CA GLU A 105 -30.09 -8.58 3.85
C GLU A 105 -30.60 -7.69 2.72
N ALA A 106 -31.74 -7.00 2.91
CA ALA A 106 -32.26 -6.07 1.91
C ALA A 106 -31.33 -4.86 1.67
N GLN A 107 -30.37 -4.60 2.56
CA GLN A 107 -29.33 -3.59 2.37
C GLN A 107 -27.99 -4.21 1.92
N LEU A 108 -27.90 -5.51 1.68
CA LEU A 108 -26.65 -6.16 1.27
C LEU A 108 -26.76 -6.86 -0.09
N GLN A 109 -27.97 -7.28 -0.47
CA GLN A 109 -28.22 -8.03 -1.68
C GLN A 109 -29.63 -7.76 -2.24
N PRO A 110 -29.88 -8.09 -3.52
CA PRO A 110 -31.22 -8.11 -4.08
C PRO A 110 -32.18 -8.98 -3.26
N THR A 111 -33.41 -8.50 -3.04
CA THR A 111 -34.44 -9.26 -2.32
C THR A 111 -35.79 -9.14 -3.01
N ALA A 112 -36.58 -10.21 -2.96
CA ALA A 112 -37.93 -10.21 -3.53
C ALA A 112 -38.83 -9.14 -2.89
N MET A 113 -38.57 -8.76 -1.64
CA MET A 113 -39.30 -7.70 -0.94
C MET A 113 -39.23 -6.36 -1.67
N ILE A 114 -38.03 -5.87 -1.98
CA ILE A 114 -37.89 -4.58 -2.65
C ILE A 114 -38.27 -4.67 -4.13
N SER A 115 -37.96 -5.81 -4.76
CA SER A 115 -38.36 -6.07 -6.14
C SER A 115 -39.87 -6.08 -6.30
N LEU A 116 -40.66 -6.60 -5.34
CA LEU A 116 -42.12 -6.52 -5.38
C LEU A 116 -42.61 -5.07 -5.47
N ILE A 117 -42.08 -4.18 -4.62
CA ILE A 117 -42.48 -2.76 -4.63
C ILE A 117 -42.13 -2.15 -5.98
N ASN A 118 -40.89 -2.34 -6.45
CA ASN A 118 -40.44 -1.82 -7.73
C ASN A 118 -41.23 -2.40 -8.93
N ASN A 119 -41.58 -3.69 -8.91
CA ASN A 119 -42.39 -4.36 -9.93
C ASN A 119 -43.80 -3.76 -9.99
N VAL A 120 -44.42 -3.47 -8.85
CA VAL A 120 -45.70 -2.76 -8.79
C VAL A 120 -45.56 -1.36 -9.38
N GLN A 121 -44.54 -0.60 -8.97
CA GLN A 121 -44.29 0.75 -9.46
C GLN A 121 -44.16 0.77 -11.00
N ARG A 122 -43.37 -0.14 -11.57
CA ARG A 122 -43.17 -0.25 -13.04
C ARG A 122 -44.40 -0.79 -13.75
N SER A 123 -45.07 -1.80 -13.20
CA SER A 123 -46.27 -2.38 -13.80
C SER A 123 -47.41 -1.38 -13.95
N VAL A 124 -47.54 -0.44 -13.01
CA VAL A 124 -48.62 0.57 -13.02
C VAL A 124 -48.27 1.73 -13.95
N THR A 125 -47.01 2.18 -13.94
CA THR A 125 -46.58 3.40 -14.66
C THR A 125 -46.07 3.13 -16.07
N GLY A 126 -45.65 1.91 -16.37
CA GLY A 126 -44.87 1.58 -17.57
C GLY A 126 -43.57 2.40 -17.66
N ALA A 127 -42.96 2.73 -16.52
CA ALA A 127 -41.68 3.44 -16.49
C ALA A 127 -40.52 2.51 -16.85
N ASP A 128 -39.47 3.07 -17.44
CA ASP A 128 -38.24 2.35 -17.76
C ASP A 128 -37.60 1.80 -16.49
N LEU A 129 -37.55 2.66 -15.47
CA LEU A 129 -36.85 2.47 -14.20
C LEU A 129 -37.82 2.60 -13.00
N SER A 130 -37.39 2.11 -11.85
CA SER A 130 -38.04 2.34 -10.56
C SER A 130 -37.03 2.43 -9.44
N ALA A 131 -37.33 3.24 -8.42
CA ALA A 131 -36.53 3.32 -7.21
C ALA A 131 -37.43 3.31 -5.97
N SER A 132 -37.06 2.52 -4.97
CA SER A 132 -37.81 2.38 -3.71
C SER A 132 -36.88 2.09 -2.55
N ALA A 133 -37.23 2.57 -1.36
CA ALA A 133 -36.61 2.20 -0.08
C ALA A 133 -37.56 1.35 0.76
N LEU A 134 -37.00 0.54 1.66
CA LEU A 134 -37.78 -0.05 2.75
C LEU A 134 -37.95 0.95 3.89
N PHE A 135 -39.16 1.09 4.42
CA PHE A 135 -39.36 1.97 5.58
C PHE A 135 -38.77 1.42 6.88
N LYS A 136 -38.63 0.10 6.95
CA LYS A 136 -38.02 -0.63 8.06
C LYS A 136 -37.17 -1.76 7.49
N ALA A 137 -35.98 -1.93 8.05
CA ALA A 137 -35.08 -3.02 7.67
C ALA A 137 -35.67 -4.41 7.88
N ASP A 138 -36.57 -4.55 8.85
CA ASP A 138 -37.18 -5.82 9.26
C ASP A 138 -38.60 -6.04 8.70
N SER A 139 -39.00 -5.30 7.65
CA SER A 139 -40.33 -5.39 7.03
C SER A 139 -40.66 -6.83 6.58
N LYS A 140 -41.83 -7.39 6.93
CA LYS A 140 -42.09 -8.84 6.72
C LYS A 140 -43.26 -9.12 5.79
N LEU A 141 -43.00 -9.96 4.79
CA LEU A 141 -44.01 -10.58 3.93
C LEU A 141 -43.72 -12.09 3.91
N PRO A 142 -44.20 -12.82 4.93
CA PRO A 142 -43.88 -14.23 5.12
C PRO A 142 -44.68 -15.13 4.18
N ALA A 143 -44.22 -16.38 4.03
CA ALA A 143 -44.97 -17.42 3.34
C ALA A 143 -46.36 -17.64 3.99
N GLY A 144 -47.38 -17.90 3.16
CA GLY A 144 -48.75 -18.16 3.61
C GLY A 144 -49.75 -17.12 3.14
N ASP A 145 -50.84 -16.94 3.90
CA ASP A 145 -51.89 -15.98 3.58
C ASP A 145 -51.40 -14.54 3.79
N LEU A 146 -51.61 -13.70 2.79
CA LEU A 146 -51.25 -12.28 2.81
C LEU A 146 -52.48 -11.45 3.10
N THR A 147 -52.33 -10.46 3.97
CA THR A 147 -53.39 -9.59 4.46
C THR A 147 -53.06 -8.12 4.25
N TYR A 148 -54.03 -7.23 4.48
CA TYR A 148 -53.78 -5.78 4.50
C TYR A 148 -52.73 -5.40 5.56
N SER A 149 -52.71 -6.10 6.70
CA SER A 149 -51.70 -5.92 7.74
C SER A 149 -50.28 -6.11 7.20
N ASN A 150 -50.07 -7.16 6.38
CA ASN A 150 -48.77 -7.39 5.76
C ASN A 150 -48.36 -6.25 4.82
N VAL A 151 -49.30 -5.73 4.01
CA VAL A 151 -48.99 -4.59 3.11
C VAL A 151 -48.68 -3.32 3.89
N PHE A 152 -49.39 -3.07 5.00
CA PHE A 152 -49.13 -1.91 5.86
C PHE A 152 -47.81 -2.02 6.62
N ASP A 153 -47.34 -3.24 6.86
CA ASP A 153 -46.03 -3.48 7.46
C ASP A 153 -44.88 -3.09 6.51
N ILE A 154 -44.97 -3.51 5.24
CA ILE A 154 -43.94 -3.24 4.22
C ILE A 154 -44.06 -1.83 3.61
N TYR A 155 -45.26 -1.22 3.62
CA TYR A 155 -45.52 0.12 3.09
C TYR A 155 -46.48 0.93 3.97
N LYS A 156 -45.91 1.56 5.01
CA LYS A 156 -46.65 2.26 6.07
C LYS A 156 -47.43 3.49 5.61
N TYR A 157 -46.84 4.28 4.70
CA TYR A 157 -47.39 5.60 4.34
C TYR A 157 -48.33 5.53 3.13
N PRO A 158 -49.42 6.31 3.11
CA PRO A 158 -50.37 6.37 2.00
C PRO A 158 -49.84 7.24 0.84
N ASN A 159 -48.55 7.13 0.50
CA ASN A 159 -47.94 7.89 -0.58
C ASN A 159 -48.56 7.48 -1.94
N THR A 160 -48.71 8.42 -2.85
CA THR A 160 -49.13 8.14 -4.23
C THR A 160 -47.90 7.80 -5.09
N LEU A 161 -48.14 7.13 -6.21
CA LEU A 161 -47.11 6.78 -7.18
C LEU A 161 -46.97 7.86 -8.26
N VAL A 162 -45.73 8.23 -8.55
CA VAL A 162 -45.32 9.22 -9.55
C VAL A 162 -44.47 8.56 -10.64
N LYS A 163 -44.69 8.97 -11.89
CA LYS A 163 -43.77 8.75 -13.02
C LYS A 163 -43.13 10.08 -13.38
N ALA A 164 -41.79 10.12 -13.44
CA ALA A 164 -41.04 11.32 -13.79
C ALA A 164 -39.97 11.04 -14.84
N LYS A 165 -39.53 12.08 -15.57
CA LYS A 165 -38.38 12.03 -16.48
C LYS A 165 -37.06 12.20 -15.72
N ILE A 166 -36.03 11.44 -16.08
CA ILE A 166 -34.68 11.56 -15.51
C ILE A 166 -33.63 11.35 -16.62
N THR A 167 -32.58 12.16 -16.65
CA THR A 167 -31.43 11.95 -17.56
C THR A 167 -30.51 10.87 -17.01
N GLY A 168 -29.73 10.21 -17.87
CA GLY A 168 -28.71 9.25 -17.44
C GLY A 168 -27.71 9.84 -16.45
N GLU A 169 -27.31 11.10 -16.65
CA GLU A 169 -26.44 11.83 -15.72
C GLU A 169 -27.06 11.95 -14.32
N ASN A 170 -28.33 12.37 -14.22
CA ASN A 170 -29.01 12.52 -12.95
C ASN A 170 -29.36 11.16 -12.31
N LEU A 171 -29.59 10.13 -13.12
CA LEU A 171 -29.74 8.75 -12.63
C LEU A 171 -28.46 8.28 -11.94
N LEU A 172 -27.30 8.40 -12.61
CA LEU A 172 -26.02 8.01 -12.04
C LEU A 172 -25.72 8.80 -10.75
N LYS A 173 -25.96 10.12 -10.76
CA LYS A 173 -25.82 10.95 -9.55
C LYS A 173 -26.73 10.51 -8.40
N TYR A 174 -27.97 10.13 -8.72
CA TYR A 174 -28.90 9.62 -7.72
C TYR A 174 -28.44 8.28 -7.14
N MET A 175 -27.96 7.37 -8.00
CA MET A 175 -27.41 6.08 -7.57
C MET A 175 -26.16 6.25 -6.71
N GLU A 176 -25.25 7.17 -7.06
CA GLU A 176 -24.08 7.50 -6.24
C GLU A 176 -24.47 8.03 -4.85
N ASN A 177 -25.51 8.86 -4.78
CA ASN A 177 -26.05 9.32 -3.49
C ASN A 177 -26.60 8.15 -2.65
N GLN A 178 -27.16 7.11 -3.28
CA GLN A 178 -27.58 5.90 -2.58
C GLN A 178 -26.38 5.02 -2.17
N ALA A 179 -25.34 4.94 -2.99
CA ALA A 179 -24.11 4.22 -2.68
C ALA A 179 -23.33 4.82 -1.48
N ALA A 180 -23.58 6.08 -1.13
CA ALA A 180 -23.08 6.72 0.09
C ALA A 180 -23.65 6.11 1.39
N TYR A 181 -24.66 5.23 1.29
CA TYR A 181 -25.20 4.46 2.42
C TYR A 181 -24.17 3.52 3.07
N TYR A 182 -23.18 3.06 2.31
CA TYR A 182 -22.14 2.17 2.82
C TYR A 182 -20.90 2.95 3.28
N ASN A 183 -20.30 2.54 4.39
CA ASN A 183 -18.95 3.00 4.74
C ASN A 183 -17.91 2.21 3.94
N THR A 184 -16.76 2.82 3.64
CA THR A 184 -15.64 2.10 3.00
C THR A 184 -15.07 1.08 3.99
N PRO A 185 -15.00 -0.23 3.64
CA PRO A 185 -14.48 -1.26 4.53
C PRO A 185 -12.96 -1.12 4.71
N LYS A 186 -12.48 -1.42 5.91
CA LYS A 186 -11.05 -1.52 6.24
C LYS A 186 -10.58 -2.97 6.24
N PRO A 187 -9.28 -3.26 6.05
CA PRO A 187 -8.78 -4.64 6.01
C PRO A 187 -9.04 -5.48 7.27
N SER A 188 -9.20 -4.83 8.44
CA SER A 188 -9.54 -5.48 9.71
C SER A 188 -11.04 -5.76 9.88
N ASP A 189 -11.90 -5.19 9.03
CA ASP A 189 -13.35 -5.33 9.13
C ASP A 189 -13.76 -6.72 8.66
N VAL A 190 -14.80 -7.28 9.28
CA VAL A 190 -15.38 -8.58 8.89
C VAL A 190 -16.84 -8.46 8.44
N THR A 191 -17.43 -7.28 8.63
CA THR A 191 -18.80 -6.95 8.22
C THR A 191 -18.83 -5.58 7.57
N LEU A 192 -19.69 -5.38 6.58
CA LEU A 192 -19.94 -4.07 6.00
C LEU A 192 -20.77 -3.21 6.96
N SER A 193 -20.40 -1.94 7.13
CA SER A 193 -21.15 -0.98 7.96
C SER A 193 -21.81 0.11 7.13
N PHE A 194 -22.83 0.75 7.71
CA PHE A 194 -23.67 1.75 7.07
C PHE A 194 -23.43 3.14 7.64
N ASN A 195 -23.66 4.16 6.82
CA ASN A 195 -23.49 5.56 7.19
C ASN A 195 -24.51 5.95 8.27
N PRO A 196 -24.07 6.40 9.46
CA PRO A 196 -24.95 6.72 10.57
C PRO A 196 -25.84 7.94 10.31
N GLU A 197 -25.62 8.71 9.25
CA GLU A 197 -26.43 9.88 8.89
C GLU A 197 -27.54 9.54 7.87
N ILE A 198 -27.47 8.38 7.21
CA ILE A 198 -28.46 7.96 6.23
C ILE A 198 -29.38 6.92 6.85
N ARG A 199 -30.67 7.24 6.90
CA ARG A 199 -31.71 6.36 7.45
C ARG A 199 -32.10 5.28 6.44
N VAL A 200 -32.51 4.11 6.92
CA VAL A 200 -32.91 2.97 6.06
C VAL A 200 -34.00 3.38 5.04
N TYR A 201 -34.98 4.18 5.46
CA TYR A 201 -36.04 4.66 4.58
C TYR A 201 -35.59 5.70 3.53
N ASN A 202 -34.34 6.16 3.60
CA ASN A 202 -33.73 7.04 2.61
C ASN A 202 -32.84 6.28 1.60
N TYR A 203 -32.55 4.99 1.83
CA TYR A 203 -31.75 4.15 0.94
C TYR A 203 -32.63 3.46 -0.12
N ASP A 204 -32.65 4.03 -1.33
CA ASP A 204 -33.40 3.49 -2.45
C ASP A 204 -32.60 2.47 -3.26
N MET A 205 -33.27 1.39 -3.64
CA MET A 205 -32.77 0.35 -4.55
C MET A 205 -33.51 0.42 -5.88
N PHE A 206 -32.78 0.20 -6.95
CA PHE A 206 -33.23 0.47 -8.32
C PHE A 206 -33.67 -0.80 -9.05
N SER A 207 -34.58 -0.63 -10.01
CA SER A 207 -35.11 -1.66 -10.91
C SER A 207 -35.13 -1.14 -12.34
N GLY A 208 -34.92 -2.02 -13.32
CA GLY A 208 -34.76 -1.69 -14.74
C GLY A 208 -33.35 -1.26 -15.14
N VAL A 209 -32.38 -1.40 -14.24
CA VAL A 209 -30.96 -1.07 -14.42
C VAL A 209 -30.12 -2.11 -13.68
N ASP A 210 -29.08 -2.64 -14.32
CA ASP A 210 -28.11 -3.54 -13.69
C ASP A 210 -26.95 -2.70 -13.15
N TYR A 211 -26.53 -2.89 -11.89
CA TYR A 211 -25.49 -2.05 -11.29
C TYR A 211 -24.68 -2.71 -10.19
N THR A 212 -23.40 -2.33 -10.11
CA THR A 212 -22.49 -2.75 -9.06
C THR A 212 -22.12 -1.55 -8.19
N ILE A 213 -22.08 -1.74 -6.87
CA ILE A 213 -21.59 -0.76 -5.90
C ILE A 213 -20.24 -1.23 -5.37
N ASP A 214 -19.15 -0.59 -5.81
CA ASP A 214 -17.80 -0.88 -5.33
C ASP A 214 -17.48 -0.02 -4.10
N VAL A 215 -17.58 -0.62 -2.91
CA VAL A 215 -17.37 0.11 -1.65
C VAL A 215 -15.89 0.37 -1.35
N SER A 216 -14.96 -0.22 -2.11
CA SER A 216 -13.52 0.10 -1.99
C SER A 216 -13.17 1.48 -2.57
N LYS A 217 -14.03 2.03 -3.44
CA LYS A 217 -13.84 3.34 -4.05
C LYS A 217 -14.38 4.49 -3.17
N PRO A 218 -13.84 5.71 -3.35
CA PRO A 218 -14.37 6.91 -2.72
C PRO A 218 -15.87 7.12 -3.03
N VAL A 219 -16.61 7.70 -2.08
CA VAL A 219 -18.02 8.08 -2.29
C VAL A 219 -18.13 9.03 -3.49
N GLY A 220 -19.03 8.71 -4.42
CA GLY A 220 -19.21 9.46 -5.67
C GLY A 220 -18.58 8.79 -6.90
N GLU A 221 -17.80 7.71 -6.71
CA GLU A 221 -17.17 6.93 -7.78
C GLU A 221 -17.46 5.42 -7.66
N ARG A 222 -18.52 5.04 -6.95
CA ARG A 222 -18.77 3.64 -6.56
C ARG A 222 -19.63 2.86 -7.55
N VAL A 223 -20.47 3.53 -8.32
CA VAL A 223 -21.53 2.90 -9.12
C VAL A 223 -21.06 2.67 -10.55
N THR A 224 -21.18 1.43 -11.01
CA THR A 224 -21.16 1.09 -12.43
C THR A 224 -22.54 0.57 -12.80
N ALA A 225 -23.19 1.18 -13.81
CA ALA A 225 -24.57 0.84 -14.17
C ALA A 225 -24.75 0.63 -15.68
N THR A 226 -25.62 -0.32 -16.04
CA THR A 226 -25.99 -0.63 -17.42
C THR A 226 -27.51 -0.78 -17.57
N ILE A 227 -28.04 -0.40 -18.72
CA ILE A 227 -29.45 -0.59 -19.09
C ILE A 227 -29.50 -1.35 -20.41
N GLY A 228 -30.08 -2.55 -20.39
CA GLY A 228 -30.08 -3.44 -21.57
C GLY A 228 -28.68 -3.90 -21.96
N GLY A 229 -27.78 -4.07 -20.99
CA GLY A 229 -26.39 -4.47 -21.18
C GLY A 229 -25.46 -3.39 -21.74
N GLN A 230 -25.95 -2.15 -21.91
CA GLN A 230 -25.13 -1.00 -22.34
C GLN A 230 -24.91 -0.04 -21.17
N PRO A 231 -23.72 0.56 -21.02
CA PRO A 231 -23.50 1.60 -20.02
C PRO A 231 -24.57 2.69 -20.09
N VAL A 232 -24.98 3.21 -18.94
CA VAL A 232 -25.96 4.30 -18.89
C VAL A 232 -25.42 5.52 -19.65
N ASP A 233 -26.08 5.86 -20.75
CA ASP A 233 -25.77 7.07 -21.53
C ASP A 233 -26.21 8.32 -20.74
N PRO A 234 -25.27 9.19 -20.33
CA PRO A 234 -25.59 10.37 -19.53
C PRO A 234 -26.59 11.33 -20.20
N ALA A 235 -26.61 11.38 -21.53
CA ALA A 235 -27.47 12.29 -22.30
C ALA A 235 -28.87 11.72 -22.57
N LYS A 236 -29.08 10.41 -22.37
CA LYS A 236 -30.36 9.76 -22.64
C LYS A 236 -31.38 10.09 -21.55
N GLU A 237 -32.62 10.38 -21.95
CA GLU A 237 -33.75 10.54 -21.04
C GLU A 237 -34.45 9.19 -20.83
N PHE A 238 -34.75 8.91 -19.56
CA PHE A 238 -35.51 7.74 -19.10
C PHE A 238 -36.73 8.21 -18.30
N THR A 239 -37.66 7.30 -18.05
CA THR A 239 -38.74 7.50 -17.09
C THR A 239 -38.53 6.64 -15.86
N ILE A 240 -38.70 7.23 -14.67
CA ILE A 240 -38.55 6.57 -13.38
C ILE A 240 -39.85 6.62 -12.59
N ALA A 241 -40.23 5.49 -11.99
CA ALA A 241 -41.34 5.38 -11.06
C ALA A 241 -40.83 5.47 -9.62
N ILE A 242 -41.41 6.39 -8.83
CA ILE A 242 -41.09 6.65 -7.43
C ILE A 242 -42.34 7.13 -6.69
N ASN A 243 -42.38 7.04 -5.37
CA ASN A 243 -43.48 7.63 -4.61
C ASN A 243 -43.41 9.17 -4.61
N ASN A 244 -44.53 9.85 -4.36
CA ASN A 244 -44.63 11.31 -4.43
C ASN A 244 -43.71 12.04 -3.44
N TYR A 245 -43.50 11.50 -2.23
CA TYR A 245 -42.57 12.07 -1.26
C TYR A 245 -41.12 12.03 -1.79
N ARG A 246 -40.71 10.92 -2.40
CA ARG A 246 -39.38 10.81 -3.02
C ARG A 246 -39.24 11.75 -4.21
N TYR A 247 -40.28 11.89 -5.02
CA TYR A 247 -40.30 12.84 -6.14
C TYR A 247 -40.06 14.26 -5.65
N GLU A 248 -40.80 14.72 -4.65
CA GLU A 248 -40.65 16.05 -4.05
C GLU A 248 -39.23 16.27 -3.52
N GLY A 249 -38.68 15.30 -2.78
CA GLY A 249 -37.30 15.38 -2.26
C GLY A 249 -36.23 15.44 -3.35
N LEU A 250 -36.39 14.69 -4.45
CA LEU A 250 -35.46 14.72 -5.59
C LEU A 250 -35.57 16.02 -6.41
N VAL A 251 -36.74 16.64 -6.43
CA VAL A 251 -36.92 17.98 -7.01
C VAL A 251 -36.22 19.02 -6.15
N GLU A 252 -36.39 18.96 -4.84
CA GLU A 252 -35.72 19.86 -3.89
C GLU A 252 -34.20 19.73 -3.94
N SER A 253 -33.67 18.50 -4.10
CA SER A 253 -32.22 18.27 -4.22
C SER A 253 -31.66 18.61 -5.62
N GLY A 254 -32.50 19.00 -6.57
CA GLY A 254 -32.10 19.31 -7.95
C GLY A 254 -31.70 18.10 -8.81
N ILE A 255 -32.04 16.87 -8.40
CA ILE A 255 -31.84 15.67 -9.23
C ILE A 255 -32.94 15.57 -10.29
N LEU A 256 -34.17 15.93 -9.92
CA LEU A 256 -35.30 16.03 -10.85
C LEU A 256 -35.68 17.49 -11.06
N ALA A 257 -36.13 17.82 -12.26
CA ALA A 257 -36.71 19.14 -12.52
C ALA A 257 -38.20 19.17 -12.10
N PRO A 258 -38.75 20.30 -11.64
CA PRO A 258 -40.17 20.41 -11.30
C PRO A 258 -41.14 20.05 -12.45
N ASP A 259 -40.71 20.24 -13.71
CA ASP A 259 -41.48 19.91 -14.92
C ASP A 259 -41.24 18.48 -15.43
N SER A 260 -40.46 17.67 -14.70
CA SER A 260 -40.23 16.26 -15.04
C SER A 260 -41.43 15.35 -14.78
N LEU A 261 -42.46 15.82 -14.07
CA LEU A 261 -43.65 15.04 -13.73
C LEU A 261 -44.40 14.59 -14.99
N VAL A 262 -44.56 13.28 -15.17
CA VAL A 262 -45.32 12.68 -16.29
C VAL A 262 -46.70 12.21 -15.82
N MET A 263 -46.77 11.59 -14.64
CA MET A 263 -48.02 11.05 -14.09
C MET A 263 -47.98 11.06 -12.55
N ASN A 264 -49.15 11.24 -11.94
CA ASN A 264 -49.40 11.00 -10.52
C ASN A 264 -50.71 10.19 -10.39
N THR A 265 -50.71 9.19 -9.52
CA THR A 265 -51.84 8.28 -9.29
C THR A 265 -52.86 8.80 -8.28
N ASP A 266 -52.63 9.97 -7.66
CA ASP A 266 -53.54 10.65 -6.73
C ASP A 266 -55.02 10.57 -7.18
N PRO A 267 -55.95 10.04 -6.35
CA PRO A 267 -55.79 9.67 -4.93
C PRO A 267 -55.39 8.21 -4.65
N GLN A 268 -55.06 7.43 -5.68
CA GLN A 268 -54.67 6.04 -5.50
C GLN A 268 -53.29 5.94 -4.87
N THR A 269 -53.22 5.31 -3.69
CA THR A 269 -51.98 5.15 -2.93
C THR A 269 -51.18 3.94 -3.42
N LEU A 270 -49.85 3.99 -3.35
CA LEU A 270 -48.96 2.89 -3.72
C LEU A 270 -49.22 1.63 -2.89
N ARG A 271 -49.52 1.76 -1.59
CA ARG A 271 -49.97 0.61 -0.76
C ARG A 271 -51.24 -0.05 -1.32
N GLY A 272 -52.18 0.73 -1.87
CA GLY A 272 -53.38 0.22 -2.53
C GLY A 272 -53.06 -0.51 -3.83
N LEU A 273 -52.13 0.05 -4.62
CA LEU A 273 -51.63 -0.59 -5.83
C LEU A 273 -50.93 -1.93 -5.54
N ILE A 274 -50.20 -2.04 -4.43
CA ILE A 274 -49.62 -3.31 -3.97
C ILE A 274 -50.72 -4.32 -3.64
N VAL A 275 -51.78 -3.92 -2.92
CA VAL A 275 -52.94 -4.79 -2.64
C VAL A 275 -53.57 -5.28 -3.94
N GLU A 276 -53.85 -4.38 -4.88
CA GLU A 276 -54.44 -4.73 -6.17
C GLU A 276 -53.57 -5.70 -6.97
N TYR A 277 -52.26 -5.51 -6.95
CA TYR A 277 -51.29 -6.40 -7.59
C TYR A 277 -51.33 -7.81 -7.00
N ILE A 278 -51.30 -7.92 -5.66
CA ILE A 278 -51.36 -9.19 -4.95
C ILE A 278 -52.70 -9.89 -5.21
N THR A 279 -53.83 -9.18 -5.08
CA THR A 279 -55.17 -9.72 -5.32
C THR A 279 -55.34 -10.20 -6.76
N LYS A 280 -54.81 -9.46 -7.73
CA LYS A 280 -54.87 -9.85 -9.15
C LYS A 280 -54.05 -11.11 -9.44
N LYS A 281 -52.87 -11.26 -8.83
CA LYS A 281 -52.02 -12.45 -9.00
C LYS A 281 -52.53 -13.66 -8.21
N GLY A 282 -53.24 -13.43 -7.10
CA GLY A 282 -53.71 -14.48 -6.19
C GLY A 282 -52.57 -15.05 -5.34
N THR A 283 -51.60 -15.72 -5.98
CA THR A 283 -50.38 -16.20 -5.35
C THR A 283 -49.15 -15.51 -5.94
N ILE A 284 -48.32 -14.90 -5.10
CA ILE A 284 -47.03 -14.31 -5.46
C ILE A 284 -45.90 -15.25 -5.04
N ASP A 285 -44.85 -15.30 -5.86
CA ASP A 285 -43.71 -16.21 -5.68
C ASP A 285 -42.43 -15.37 -5.60
N PRO A 286 -41.71 -15.37 -4.45
CA PRO A 286 -40.56 -14.50 -4.27
C PRO A 286 -39.48 -14.74 -5.34
N ALA A 287 -39.29 -15.97 -5.79
CA ALA A 287 -38.31 -16.29 -6.83
C ALA A 287 -38.67 -15.67 -8.20
N LYS A 288 -39.96 -15.38 -8.45
CA LYS A 288 -40.43 -14.71 -9.68
C LYS A 288 -40.52 -13.20 -9.54
N GLU A 289 -40.63 -12.70 -8.31
CA GLU A 289 -40.65 -11.27 -8.04
C GLU A 289 -39.23 -10.69 -7.95
N LEU A 290 -38.24 -11.50 -7.55
CA LEU A 290 -36.85 -11.08 -7.45
C LEU A 290 -36.31 -10.57 -8.79
N GLU A 291 -35.77 -9.36 -8.76
CA GLU A 291 -34.95 -8.79 -9.82
C GLU A 291 -33.50 -8.80 -9.32
N ASP A 292 -32.68 -9.67 -9.90
CA ASP A 292 -31.28 -9.87 -9.51
C ASP A 292 -30.38 -8.96 -10.36
N ASN A 293 -30.40 -7.66 -10.04
CA ASN A 293 -29.83 -6.61 -10.87
C ASN A 293 -28.74 -5.79 -10.16
N TRP A 294 -28.33 -6.17 -8.95
CA TRP A 294 -27.25 -5.45 -8.27
C TRP A 294 -26.47 -6.26 -7.26
N GLU A 295 -25.25 -5.79 -6.99
CA GLU A 295 -24.35 -6.38 -6.00
C GLU A 295 -23.48 -5.31 -5.35
N VAL A 296 -22.99 -5.61 -4.14
CA VAL A 296 -21.95 -4.84 -3.46
C VAL A 296 -20.63 -5.59 -3.59
N VAL A 297 -19.61 -4.94 -4.14
CA VAL A 297 -18.25 -5.48 -4.31
C VAL A 297 -17.23 -4.61 -3.59
N GLY A 298 -15.97 -5.04 -3.58
CA GLY A 298 -14.92 -4.36 -2.80
C GLY A 298 -14.93 -4.75 -1.32
N THR A 299 -15.57 -5.87 -0.99
CA THR A 299 -15.48 -6.52 0.33
C THR A 299 -14.75 -7.85 0.18
N ASN A 300 -13.58 -7.99 0.81
CA ASN A 300 -12.79 -9.22 0.85
C ASN A 300 -12.67 -9.70 2.30
N PHE A 301 -13.82 -9.97 2.93
CA PHE A 301 -13.84 -10.41 4.32
C PHE A 301 -13.33 -11.85 4.43
N ASP A 302 -12.42 -12.09 5.37
CA ASP A 302 -11.95 -13.43 5.67
C ASP A 302 -13.09 -14.28 6.23
N GLN A 303 -13.39 -15.39 5.55
CA GLN A 303 -14.53 -16.25 5.88
C GLN A 303 -14.43 -16.86 7.28
N LYS A 304 -13.22 -17.24 7.74
CA LYS A 304 -13.01 -17.81 9.08
C LYS A 304 -13.38 -16.79 10.14
N TRP A 305 -12.93 -15.54 9.97
CA TRP A 305 -13.27 -14.45 10.89
C TRP A 305 -14.76 -14.08 10.83
N ARG A 306 -15.37 -14.10 9.64
CA ARG A 306 -16.79 -13.82 9.47
C ARG A 306 -17.67 -14.88 10.15
N ASP A 307 -17.32 -16.16 10.03
CA ASP A 307 -18.01 -17.26 10.70
C ASP A 307 -17.90 -17.14 12.24
N LEU A 308 -16.74 -16.72 12.75
CA LEU A 308 -16.56 -16.40 14.18
C LEU A 308 -17.43 -15.22 14.61
N ALA A 309 -17.46 -14.14 13.83
CA ALA A 309 -18.31 -12.97 14.10
C ALA A 309 -19.78 -13.39 14.21
N LYS A 310 -20.26 -14.17 13.24
CA LYS A 310 -21.62 -14.72 13.22
C LYS A 310 -21.93 -15.52 14.49
N ARG A 311 -21.07 -16.49 14.84
CA ARG A 311 -21.23 -17.30 16.06
C ARG A 311 -21.33 -16.41 17.31
N LEU A 312 -20.41 -15.47 17.46
CA LEU A 312 -20.34 -14.62 18.64
C LEU A 312 -21.54 -13.65 18.74
N VAL A 313 -22.09 -13.21 17.60
CA VAL A 313 -23.33 -12.43 17.57
C VAL A 313 -24.54 -13.31 17.94
N ASP A 314 -24.62 -14.53 17.40
CA ASP A 314 -25.71 -15.48 17.72
C ASP A 314 -25.71 -15.87 19.21
N GLU A 315 -24.53 -16.00 19.81
CA GLU A 315 -24.33 -16.24 21.24
C GLU A 315 -24.53 -14.98 22.11
N GLY A 316 -24.69 -13.81 21.52
CA GLY A 316 -24.88 -12.53 22.22
C GLY A 316 -23.62 -11.94 22.87
N LYS A 317 -22.43 -12.42 22.48
CA LYS A 317 -21.12 -11.91 22.95
C LYS A 317 -20.64 -10.71 22.15
N LEU A 318 -21.01 -10.64 20.88
CA LEU A 318 -20.90 -9.45 20.06
C LEU A 318 -22.28 -8.89 19.77
N THR A 319 -22.37 -7.57 19.66
CA THR A 319 -23.63 -6.88 19.38
C THR A 319 -23.45 -5.93 18.22
N ILE A 320 -24.36 -6.00 17.26
CA ILE A 320 -24.49 -5.03 16.18
C ILE A 320 -24.88 -3.66 16.76
N LYS A 321 -24.20 -2.60 16.32
CA LYS A 321 -24.41 -1.24 16.83
C LYS A 321 -25.25 -0.43 15.84
N PRO A 322 -26.49 -0.04 16.20
CA PRO A 322 -27.27 0.88 15.39
C PRO A 322 -26.84 2.33 15.59
N SER A 323 -27.35 3.23 14.73
CA SER A 323 -27.27 4.68 14.92
C SER A 323 -27.87 5.08 16.28
N ALA A 324 -27.49 6.24 16.80
CA ALA A 324 -27.95 6.73 18.10
C ALA A 324 -29.48 6.83 18.23
N ASP A 325 -30.19 7.03 17.11
CA ASP A 325 -31.66 7.04 17.06
C ASP A 325 -32.30 5.69 16.68
N GLY A 326 -31.48 4.65 16.48
CA GLY A 326 -31.91 3.28 16.17
C GLY A 326 -32.45 3.09 14.75
N ARG A 327 -32.34 4.09 13.87
CA ARG A 327 -32.94 4.09 12.54
C ARG A 327 -32.01 3.58 11.43
N THR A 328 -30.75 3.30 11.75
CA THR A 328 -29.78 2.65 10.87
C THR A 328 -29.13 1.50 11.65
N PRO A 329 -29.21 0.23 11.22
CA PRO A 329 -28.98 -0.93 12.10
C PRO A 329 -27.51 -1.29 12.38
N ASN A 330 -26.59 -1.14 11.42
CA ASN A 330 -25.17 -1.54 11.57
C ASN A 330 -24.21 -0.40 11.21
N VAL A 331 -24.01 0.58 12.09
CA VAL A 331 -23.18 1.76 11.81
C VAL A 331 -21.71 1.61 12.19
N VAL A 332 -21.35 0.52 12.85
CA VAL A 332 -19.96 0.18 13.21
C VAL A 332 -19.69 -1.24 12.74
N PRO A 333 -18.64 -1.49 11.93
CA PRO A 333 -18.33 -2.85 11.51
C PRO A 333 -17.81 -3.66 12.70
N ILE A 334 -18.06 -4.97 12.72
CA ILE A 334 -17.29 -5.89 13.55
C ILE A 334 -15.89 -5.98 12.93
N THR A 335 -14.86 -5.96 13.78
CA THR A 335 -13.45 -6.10 13.37
C THR A 335 -12.85 -7.40 13.91
N LYS A 336 -11.70 -7.82 13.35
CA LYS A 336 -10.88 -8.92 13.91
C LYS A 336 -10.53 -8.67 15.38
N ALA A 337 -10.29 -7.42 15.77
CA ALA A 337 -10.01 -7.05 17.16
C ALA A 337 -11.22 -7.24 18.08
N ASP A 338 -12.44 -6.89 17.64
CA ASP A 338 -13.66 -7.13 18.43
C ASP A 338 -13.89 -8.63 18.67
N ILE A 339 -13.66 -9.44 17.64
CA ILE A 339 -13.76 -10.90 17.73
C ILE A 339 -12.73 -11.44 18.72
N ARG A 340 -11.46 -11.00 18.61
CA ARG A 340 -10.41 -11.40 19.54
C ARG A 340 -10.76 -11.04 20.98
N ALA A 341 -11.19 -9.81 21.25
CA ALA A 341 -11.60 -9.39 22.58
C ALA A 341 -12.76 -10.23 23.14
N ALA A 342 -13.74 -10.58 22.31
CA ALA A 342 -14.87 -11.42 22.71
C ALA A 342 -14.45 -12.89 22.99
N LEU A 343 -13.50 -13.42 22.23
CA LEU A 343 -12.94 -14.76 22.41
C LEU A 343 -12.00 -14.84 23.63
N GLU A 344 -11.22 -13.79 23.92
CA GLU A 344 -10.40 -13.65 25.12
C GLU A 344 -11.27 -13.67 26.38
N ALA A 345 -12.40 -12.96 26.35
CA ALA A 345 -13.38 -12.97 27.43
C ALA A 345 -14.04 -14.35 27.64
N GLU A 346 -14.04 -15.22 26.63
CA GLU A 346 -14.54 -16.60 26.69
C GLU A 346 -13.50 -17.61 27.17
N GLY A 347 -12.21 -17.26 27.20
CA GLY A 347 -11.13 -18.24 27.42
C GLY A 347 -11.02 -19.26 26.29
N SER A 348 -11.51 -18.93 25.09
CA SER A 348 -11.36 -19.74 23.88
C SER A 348 -9.94 -19.58 23.34
N SER A 349 -9.28 -20.68 22.95
CA SER A 349 -7.95 -20.63 22.32
C SER A 349 -8.05 -19.90 20.98
N GLN A 350 -7.62 -18.65 20.95
CA GLN A 350 -7.50 -17.83 19.75
C GLN A 350 -6.68 -18.57 18.68
N PRO A 351 -6.93 -18.33 17.37
CA PRO A 351 -5.92 -18.61 16.36
C PRO A 351 -4.67 -17.78 16.69
N VAL A 352 -3.55 -18.48 16.89
CA VAL A 352 -2.26 -17.88 17.19
C VAL A 352 -1.67 -17.35 15.89
N THR A 353 -1.33 -16.08 15.83
CA THR A 353 -0.68 -15.49 14.65
C THR A 353 0.64 -14.82 14.99
N ILE A 354 1.66 -15.02 14.15
CA ILE A 354 2.99 -14.46 14.29
C ILE A 354 3.25 -13.58 13.06
N MET A 355 3.38 -12.27 13.26
CA MET A 355 3.87 -11.36 12.23
C MET A 355 5.40 -11.35 12.27
N HIS A 356 6.05 -11.35 11.12
CA HIS A 356 7.51 -11.23 11.07
C HIS A 356 8.04 -10.38 9.91
N THR A 357 9.25 -9.87 10.11
CA THR A 357 10.06 -9.11 9.15
C THR A 357 11.50 -9.62 9.21
N ASN A 358 12.28 -9.43 8.14
CA ASN A 358 13.71 -9.71 8.12
C ASN A 358 14.41 -8.76 7.14
N ASP A 359 15.71 -8.52 7.32
CA ASP A 359 16.55 -7.79 6.37
C ASP A 359 15.99 -6.40 6.02
N VAL A 360 15.50 -5.69 7.04
CA VAL A 360 14.91 -4.34 6.90
C VAL A 360 15.96 -3.32 6.51
N HIS A 361 17.23 -3.56 6.83
CA HIS A 361 18.38 -2.78 6.43
C HIS A 361 18.25 -1.24 6.56
N GLY A 362 17.74 -0.73 7.67
CA GLY A 362 17.65 0.71 7.91
C GLY A 362 16.60 1.46 7.08
N ARG A 363 15.63 0.76 6.44
CA ARG A 363 14.54 1.39 5.66
C ARG A 363 13.48 2.04 6.56
N LEU A 364 13.84 3.18 7.16
CA LEU A 364 12.96 4.00 7.99
C LEU A 364 11.80 4.63 7.19
N GLU A 365 12.11 5.21 6.03
CA GLU A 365 11.17 5.89 5.15
C GLU A 365 10.50 4.93 4.14
N GLU A 366 9.26 5.25 3.75
CA GLU A 366 8.60 4.59 2.62
C GLU A 366 9.26 5.01 1.30
N ASN A 367 9.39 4.06 0.37
CA ASN A 367 9.79 4.35 -1.00
C ASN A 367 9.01 3.49 -1.99
N ALA A 368 8.00 4.12 -2.61
CA ALA A 368 7.17 3.46 -3.63
C ALA A 368 7.95 3.07 -4.90
N GLY A 369 9.08 3.74 -5.19
CA GLY A 369 9.88 3.47 -6.38
C GLY A 369 10.62 2.14 -6.35
N ASN A 370 10.82 1.56 -5.16
CA ASN A 370 11.45 0.26 -4.98
C ASN A 370 10.66 -0.67 -4.03
N ASN A 371 9.36 -0.43 -3.86
CA ASN A 371 8.45 -1.23 -3.02
C ASN A 371 8.83 -1.31 -1.53
N THR A 372 9.45 -0.27 -0.96
CA THR A 372 9.77 -0.22 0.48
C THR A 372 8.59 0.34 1.27
N LEU A 373 8.02 -0.42 2.22
CA LEU A 373 6.86 0.01 3.02
C LEU A 373 7.17 1.13 4.01
N GLY A 374 8.37 1.11 4.63
CA GLY A 374 8.77 2.02 5.70
C GLY A 374 8.11 1.72 7.06
N MET A 375 8.78 2.15 8.14
CA MET A 375 8.41 1.73 9.50
C MET A 375 7.09 2.34 10.00
N ALA A 376 6.74 3.54 9.54
CA ALA A 376 5.49 4.19 9.95
C ALA A 376 4.25 3.44 9.45
N LYS A 377 4.26 2.95 8.20
CA LYS A 377 3.17 2.12 7.67
C LYS A 377 3.21 0.72 8.25
N LEU A 378 4.39 0.14 8.49
CA LEU A 378 4.53 -1.16 9.15
C LEU A 378 3.79 -1.21 10.49
N LYS A 379 3.83 -0.15 11.29
CA LYS A 379 3.03 -0.07 12.53
C LYS A 379 1.53 -0.11 12.29
N THR A 380 1.03 0.64 11.31
CA THR A 380 -0.39 0.61 10.95
C THR A 380 -0.81 -0.77 10.45
N VAL A 381 0.04 -1.43 9.65
CA VAL A 381 -0.19 -2.81 9.20
C VAL A 381 -0.24 -3.77 10.39
N LYS A 382 0.73 -3.68 11.32
CA LYS A 382 0.74 -4.47 12.55
C LYS A 382 -0.54 -4.28 13.36
N GLU A 383 -1.02 -3.04 13.52
CA GLU A 383 -2.27 -2.75 14.25
C GLU A 383 -3.49 -3.34 13.54
N ALA A 384 -3.51 -3.34 12.21
CA ALA A 384 -4.59 -3.89 11.41
C ALA A 384 -4.61 -5.44 11.42
N LEU A 385 -3.43 -6.08 11.34
CA LEU A 385 -3.30 -7.52 11.48
C LEU A 385 -3.57 -7.97 12.92
N ALA A 386 -3.13 -7.17 13.90
CA ALA A 386 -3.16 -7.43 15.34
C ALA A 386 -2.66 -8.85 15.68
N PRO A 387 -1.38 -9.16 15.38
CA PRO A 387 -0.81 -10.48 15.58
C PRO A 387 -0.65 -10.84 17.07
N THR A 388 -0.56 -12.13 17.38
CA THR A 388 -0.26 -12.62 18.75
C THR A 388 1.19 -12.33 19.15
N LEU A 389 2.12 -12.49 18.20
CA LEU A 389 3.54 -12.14 18.35
C LEU A 389 4.03 -11.34 17.13
N THR A 390 4.98 -10.45 17.33
CA THR A 390 5.71 -9.76 16.26
C THR A 390 7.21 -9.97 16.44
N ILE A 391 7.89 -10.54 15.43
CA ILE A 391 9.31 -10.93 15.53
C ILE A 391 10.09 -10.34 14.34
N ASP A 392 11.23 -9.72 14.62
CA ASP A 392 12.19 -9.35 13.56
C ASP A 392 13.32 -10.39 13.50
N VAL A 393 13.66 -10.84 12.28
CA VAL A 393 14.64 -11.90 12.05
C VAL A 393 16.01 -11.34 11.69
N GLY A 394 16.37 -10.12 12.12
CA GLY A 394 17.75 -9.59 12.03
C GLY A 394 18.04 -8.78 10.76
N ASP A 395 19.23 -8.18 10.74
CA ASP A 395 19.72 -7.20 9.75
C ASP A 395 18.78 -6.00 9.59
N VAL A 396 18.46 -5.37 10.73
CA VAL A 396 17.49 -4.27 10.79
C VAL A 396 18.16 -2.89 10.79
N PHE A 397 19.39 -2.80 11.33
CA PHE A 397 20.00 -1.51 11.68
C PHE A 397 20.82 -0.89 10.54
N GLN A 398 21.68 -1.66 9.89
CA GLN A 398 22.57 -1.16 8.83
C GLN A 398 21.84 -1.13 7.48
N GLY A 399 22.13 -0.16 6.62
CA GLY A 399 21.80 -0.19 5.19
C GLY A 399 21.67 1.20 4.60
N LEU A 400 20.60 1.94 4.91
CA LEU A 400 20.40 3.29 4.39
C LEU A 400 21.09 4.38 5.24
N PRO A 401 21.52 5.51 4.63
CA PRO A 401 22.29 6.55 5.30
C PRO A 401 21.67 7.13 6.59
N ILE A 402 20.34 7.31 6.64
CA ILE A 402 19.66 7.85 7.83
C ILE A 402 19.87 6.93 9.05
N SER A 403 19.77 5.61 8.85
CA SER A 403 19.98 4.64 9.93
C SER A 403 21.46 4.52 10.29
N ASN A 404 22.33 4.39 9.28
CA ASN A 404 23.78 4.24 9.43
C ASN A 404 24.41 5.41 10.18
N TYR A 405 23.95 6.64 9.92
CA TYR A 405 24.48 7.84 10.58
C TYR A 405 24.39 7.75 12.11
N SER A 406 23.30 7.19 12.62
CA SER A 406 23.08 7.00 14.05
C SER A 406 23.62 5.67 14.59
N GLU A 407 24.29 4.88 13.73
CA GLU A 407 24.67 3.49 13.97
C GLU A 407 23.44 2.68 14.47
N GLY A 408 22.30 2.84 13.80
CA GLY A 408 21.06 2.14 14.15
C GLY A 408 20.29 2.67 15.37
N ARG A 409 20.81 3.63 16.15
CA ARG A 409 20.14 4.11 17.39
C ARG A 409 18.78 4.75 17.15
N GLN A 410 18.58 5.45 16.02
CA GLN A 410 17.26 5.99 15.69
C GLN A 410 16.29 4.88 15.26
N MET A 411 16.79 3.86 14.55
CA MET A 411 15.99 2.68 14.21
C MET A 411 15.55 1.93 15.48
N ALA A 412 16.42 1.78 16.49
CA ALA A 412 16.05 1.15 17.77
C ALA A 412 14.85 1.85 18.45
N LYS A 413 14.80 3.20 18.44
CA LYS A 413 13.65 3.96 18.95
C LYS A 413 12.37 3.66 18.16
N VAL A 414 12.48 3.56 16.84
CA VAL A 414 11.34 3.24 15.97
C VAL A 414 10.85 1.81 16.20
N LEU A 415 11.74 0.83 16.34
CA LEU A 415 11.39 -0.56 16.63
C LEU A 415 10.61 -0.70 17.95
N ASN A 416 11.01 0.04 19.00
CA ASN A 416 10.28 0.10 20.26
C ASN A 416 8.83 0.57 20.09
N GLU A 417 8.61 1.57 19.23
CA GLU A 417 7.27 2.09 18.94
C GLU A 417 6.48 1.18 18.00
N VAL A 418 7.13 0.43 17.10
CA VAL A 418 6.45 -0.65 16.35
C VAL A 418 5.89 -1.68 17.34
N GLY A 419 6.70 -2.06 18.33
CA GLY A 419 6.33 -2.93 19.46
C GLY A 419 6.54 -4.41 19.14
N TYR A 420 7.75 -4.78 18.77
CA TYR A 420 8.16 -6.18 18.61
C TYR A 420 8.17 -6.92 19.94
N ASP A 421 7.92 -8.23 19.92
CA ASP A 421 8.06 -9.11 21.08
C ASP A 421 9.48 -9.66 21.23
N ALA A 422 10.21 -9.80 20.11
CA ALA A 422 11.62 -10.18 20.08
C ALA A 422 12.26 -9.81 18.73
N MET A 423 13.59 -9.71 18.72
CA MET A 423 14.43 -9.65 17.53
C MET A 423 15.54 -10.70 17.64
N VAL A 424 16.07 -11.18 16.53
CA VAL A 424 17.32 -11.97 16.51
C VAL A 424 18.47 -11.19 15.90
N VAL A 425 19.69 -11.57 16.28
CA VAL A 425 20.91 -10.95 15.76
C VAL A 425 21.24 -11.55 14.39
N GLY A 426 21.32 -10.72 13.36
CA GLY A 426 21.93 -10.98 12.07
C GLY A 426 23.40 -10.56 12.02
N ASN A 427 24.04 -10.73 10.86
CA ASN A 427 25.46 -10.38 10.69
C ASN A 427 25.69 -8.87 10.71
N HIS A 428 24.78 -8.09 10.12
CA HIS A 428 24.94 -6.64 9.99
C HIS A 428 24.65 -5.88 11.29
N GLU A 429 24.10 -6.55 12.32
CA GLU A 429 24.07 -6.00 13.69
C GLU A 429 25.47 -5.68 14.24
N PHE A 430 26.53 -6.34 13.73
CA PHE A 430 27.92 -6.12 14.15
C PHE A 430 28.68 -5.10 13.31
N ASP A 431 28.09 -4.48 12.28
CA ASP A 431 28.83 -3.61 11.35
C ASP A 431 29.39 -2.34 12.00
N PHE A 432 28.74 -1.87 13.06
CA PHE A 432 29.21 -0.74 13.87
C PHE A 432 30.04 -1.19 15.09
N GLY A 433 30.41 -2.47 15.15
CA GLY A 433 31.22 -3.07 16.21
C GLY A 433 30.41 -3.78 17.30
N TYR A 434 31.08 -4.72 17.98
CA TYR A 434 30.49 -5.50 19.08
C TYR A 434 29.88 -4.63 20.20
N ASP A 435 30.54 -3.52 20.57
CA ASP A 435 30.07 -2.67 21.66
C ASP A 435 28.74 -1.98 21.30
N VAL A 436 28.56 -1.56 20.05
CA VAL A 436 27.29 -0.99 19.56
C VAL A 436 26.22 -2.09 19.48
N ALA A 437 26.57 -3.30 19.03
CA ALA A 437 25.66 -4.44 19.04
C ALA A 437 25.15 -4.76 20.47
N MET A 438 25.99 -4.58 21.49
CA MET A 438 25.58 -4.71 22.89
C MET A 438 24.72 -3.56 23.37
N GLU A 439 24.95 -2.33 22.90
CA GLU A 439 24.14 -1.15 23.24
C GLU A 439 22.69 -1.31 22.80
N TYR A 440 22.42 -2.02 21.68
CA TYR A 440 21.04 -2.30 21.25
C TYR A 440 20.21 -3.02 22.31
N LYS A 441 20.84 -3.86 23.16
CA LYS A 441 20.16 -4.55 24.28
C LYS A 441 19.60 -3.56 25.30
N ASP A 442 20.28 -2.44 25.49
CA ASP A 442 19.87 -1.39 26.43
C ASP A 442 18.87 -0.42 25.79
N LEU A 443 18.93 -0.24 24.46
CA LEU A 443 18.03 0.65 23.72
C LEU A 443 16.67 0.02 23.42
N LEU A 444 16.62 -1.29 23.17
CA LEU A 444 15.39 -2.01 22.85
C LEU A 444 14.58 -2.34 24.12
N ASN A 445 13.26 -2.17 24.06
CA ASN A 445 12.35 -2.54 25.15
C ASN A 445 11.85 -4.00 25.09
N PHE A 446 12.37 -4.76 24.13
CA PHE A 446 12.14 -6.18 23.89
C PHE A 446 13.48 -6.91 23.71
N PRO A 447 13.55 -8.24 23.93
CA PRO A 447 14.80 -8.97 23.86
C PRO A 447 15.34 -9.10 22.43
N ILE A 448 16.66 -8.94 22.30
CA ILE A 448 17.45 -9.31 21.12
C ILE A 448 18.23 -10.60 21.42
N LEU A 449 18.02 -11.61 20.57
CA LEU A 449 18.34 -13.01 20.86
C LEU A 449 19.41 -13.59 19.93
N SER A 450 20.31 -14.39 20.49
CA SER A 450 21.23 -15.24 19.73
C SER A 450 21.79 -16.33 20.64
N ALA A 451 21.39 -17.57 20.40
CA ALA A 451 21.81 -18.70 21.21
C ALA A 451 23.26 -19.11 20.92
N ASN A 452 23.75 -18.87 19.70
CA ASN A 452 25.03 -19.40 19.23
C ASN A 452 26.14 -18.35 19.15
N THR A 453 25.94 -17.13 19.66
CA THR A 453 26.98 -16.08 19.67
C THR A 453 27.65 -15.97 21.04
N PHE A 454 28.98 -16.07 21.05
CA PHE A 454 29.79 -16.03 22.26
C PHE A 454 30.89 -14.98 22.16
N LYS A 455 31.15 -14.26 23.26
CA LYS A 455 32.32 -13.39 23.44
C LYS A 455 33.24 -14.03 24.47
N ASP A 456 34.48 -14.33 24.08
CA ASP A 456 35.48 -14.95 24.95
C ASP A 456 34.97 -16.22 25.67
N GLY A 457 34.17 -17.03 24.96
CA GLY A 457 33.59 -18.28 25.47
C GLY A 457 32.36 -18.11 26.38
N LYS A 458 31.78 -16.92 26.50
CA LYS A 458 30.52 -16.66 27.23
C LYS A 458 29.40 -16.22 26.27
N PRO A 459 28.14 -16.60 26.48
CA PRO A 459 27.03 -16.12 25.66
C PRO A 459 26.98 -14.59 25.62
N ALA A 460 26.90 -14.01 24.42
CA ALA A 460 26.84 -12.55 24.23
C ALA A 460 25.39 -12.03 24.38
N PHE A 461 24.42 -12.80 23.90
CA PHE A 461 23.00 -12.50 23.93
C PHE A 461 22.23 -13.56 24.72
N GLU A 462 20.97 -13.26 25.03
CA GLU A 462 20.07 -14.29 25.54
C GLU A 462 19.76 -15.29 24.41
N ALA A 463 19.74 -16.59 24.75
CA ALA A 463 19.48 -17.62 23.75
C ALA A 463 18.01 -17.67 23.31
N SER A 464 17.12 -17.45 24.28
CA SER A 464 15.67 -17.47 24.07
C SER A 464 14.94 -16.60 25.08
N THR A 465 13.69 -16.26 24.75
CA THR A 465 12.71 -15.73 25.70
C THR A 465 11.45 -16.58 25.69
N VAL A 466 10.73 -16.62 26.82
CA VAL A 466 9.45 -17.32 26.92
C VAL A 466 8.36 -16.29 27.23
N VAL A 467 7.34 -16.24 26.36
CA VAL A 467 6.23 -15.30 26.49
C VAL A 467 4.91 -16.04 26.52
N GLU A 468 3.98 -15.57 27.36
CA GLU A 468 2.62 -16.08 27.42
C GLU A 468 1.68 -15.07 26.75
N ARG A 469 0.92 -15.55 25.75
CA ARG A 469 -0.05 -14.76 24.98
C ARG A 469 -1.26 -15.65 24.67
N ASN A 470 -2.47 -15.12 24.81
CA ASN A 470 -3.71 -15.84 24.49
C ASN A 470 -3.82 -17.22 25.18
N GLY A 471 -3.27 -17.37 26.39
CA GLY A 471 -3.24 -18.62 27.14
C GLY A 471 -2.28 -19.69 26.60
N GLN A 472 -1.43 -19.34 25.64
CA GLN A 472 -0.40 -20.21 25.06
C GLN A 472 0.99 -19.69 25.44
N LYS A 473 1.92 -20.61 25.69
CA LYS A 473 3.31 -20.32 26.01
C LYS A 473 4.20 -20.54 24.80
N PHE A 474 4.90 -19.47 24.41
CA PHE A 474 5.81 -19.43 23.28
C PHE A 474 7.25 -19.38 23.76
N ALA A 475 8.13 -20.21 23.19
CA ALA A 475 9.57 -20.04 23.31
C ALA A 475 10.12 -19.46 22.01
N ILE A 476 10.68 -18.27 22.06
CA ILE A 476 11.33 -17.62 20.92
C ILE A 476 12.83 -17.84 21.05
N ILE A 477 13.46 -18.55 20.11
CA ILE A 477 14.88 -18.92 20.13
C ILE A 477 15.59 -18.23 18.97
N GLY A 478 16.68 -17.51 19.23
CA GLY A 478 17.44 -16.78 18.22
C GLY A 478 18.68 -17.55 17.73
N LEU A 479 18.98 -17.48 16.43
CA LEU A 479 20.21 -18.02 15.83
C LEU A 479 20.83 -16.98 14.87
N THR A 480 22.16 -16.90 14.88
CA THR A 480 22.93 -15.99 14.01
C THR A 480 23.84 -16.80 13.10
N THR A 481 23.95 -16.43 11.82
CA THR A 481 24.81 -17.14 10.88
C THR A 481 26.27 -17.14 11.34
N PRO A 482 26.96 -18.30 11.40
CA PRO A 482 28.40 -18.33 11.68
C PRO A 482 29.25 -17.63 10.62
N GLU A 483 28.69 -17.35 9.44
CA GLU A 483 29.33 -16.52 8.41
C GLU A 483 29.61 -15.09 8.89
N THR A 484 28.96 -14.62 9.95
CA THR A 484 29.21 -13.30 10.55
C THR A 484 30.71 -13.06 10.79
N ALA A 485 31.48 -14.10 11.16
CA ALA A 485 32.93 -14.00 11.36
C ALA A 485 33.73 -13.52 10.12
N VAL A 486 33.14 -13.62 8.93
CA VAL A 486 33.74 -13.20 7.64
C VAL A 486 32.85 -12.23 6.84
N LYS A 487 31.62 -11.98 7.28
CA LYS A 487 30.65 -11.09 6.63
C LYS A 487 30.65 -9.67 7.20
N THR A 488 31.26 -9.47 8.36
CA THR A 488 31.57 -8.14 8.90
C THR A 488 33.08 -7.98 9.07
N HIS A 489 33.55 -6.75 9.26
CA HIS A 489 34.97 -6.49 9.42
C HIS A 489 35.52 -7.27 10.63
N PRO A 490 36.65 -8.03 10.50
CA PRO A 490 37.21 -8.81 11.61
C PRO A 490 37.46 -8.05 12.93
N LYS A 491 37.68 -6.74 12.88
CA LYS A 491 37.84 -5.88 14.08
C LYS A 491 36.54 -5.73 14.86
N ASN A 492 35.39 -5.77 14.18
CA ASN A 492 34.07 -5.60 14.79
C ASN A 492 33.67 -6.81 15.65
N VAL A 493 34.22 -7.98 15.33
CA VAL A 493 33.91 -9.27 15.96
C VAL A 493 35.13 -9.89 16.66
N GLU A 494 36.12 -9.07 17.04
CA GLU A 494 37.30 -9.56 17.74
C GLU A 494 36.91 -10.30 19.03
N GLY A 495 37.35 -11.54 19.22
CA GLY A 495 36.98 -12.38 20.38
C GLY A 495 35.53 -12.89 20.38
N VAL A 496 34.76 -12.61 19.32
CA VAL A 496 33.41 -13.15 19.11
C VAL A 496 33.51 -14.43 18.29
N THR A 497 32.78 -15.46 18.71
CA THR A 497 32.70 -16.75 18.02
C THR A 497 31.26 -17.17 17.86
N PHE A 498 30.96 -17.83 16.74
CA PHE A 498 29.62 -18.31 16.40
C PHE A 498 29.63 -19.84 16.38
N GLU A 499 28.90 -20.47 17.30
CA GLU A 499 28.77 -21.93 17.36
C GLU A 499 27.80 -22.47 16.30
N ASP A 500 27.87 -23.78 16.07
CA ASP A 500 26.97 -24.53 15.20
C ASP A 500 25.49 -24.27 15.56
N PRO A 501 24.66 -23.74 14.62
CA PRO A 501 23.28 -23.37 14.90
C PRO A 501 22.42 -24.56 15.35
N LEU A 502 22.55 -25.71 14.67
CA LEU A 502 21.73 -26.90 14.94
C LEU A 502 21.98 -27.48 16.34
N LYS A 503 23.26 -27.62 16.72
CA LYS A 503 23.68 -28.08 18.06
C LYS A 503 23.11 -27.14 19.12
N THR A 504 23.18 -25.84 18.88
CA THR A 504 22.80 -24.82 19.86
C THR A 504 21.29 -24.77 20.05
N VAL A 505 20.49 -24.74 18.97
CA VAL A 505 19.02 -24.74 19.08
C VAL A 505 18.51 -26.01 19.75
N LYS A 506 19.10 -27.17 19.48
CA LYS A 506 18.77 -28.44 20.15
C LYS A 506 19.04 -28.37 21.66
N ALA A 507 20.19 -27.83 22.05
CA ALA A 507 20.53 -27.64 23.45
C ALA A 507 19.55 -26.69 24.15
N GLU A 508 19.09 -25.65 23.47
CA GLU A 508 18.15 -24.68 24.03
C GLU A 508 16.72 -25.23 24.15
N ILE A 509 16.23 -25.97 23.14
CA ILE A 509 14.95 -26.68 23.22
C ILE A 509 14.96 -27.67 24.42
N GLU A 510 16.07 -28.40 24.61
CA GLU A 510 16.22 -29.31 25.75
C GLU A 510 16.27 -28.58 27.10
N ARG A 511 16.84 -27.38 27.16
CA ARG A 511 16.83 -26.54 28.37
C ARG A 511 15.41 -26.08 28.75
N LEU A 512 14.55 -25.91 27.75
CA LEU A 512 13.18 -25.41 27.91
C LEU A 512 12.12 -26.51 28.12
N LYS A 513 12.48 -27.79 28.00
CA LYS A 513 11.49 -28.90 27.96
C LYS A 513 10.54 -29.00 29.15
N ASP A 514 10.99 -28.60 30.34
CA ASP A 514 10.20 -28.66 31.57
C ASP A 514 9.25 -27.46 31.73
N GLN A 515 9.28 -26.48 30.81
CA GLN A 515 8.49 -25.25 30.91
C GLN A 515 7.10 -25.35 30.28
N GLN A 516 6.74 -26.50 29.68
CA GLN A 516 5.46 -26.73 28.99
C GLN A 516 5.22 -25.67 27.91
N ILE A 517 6.12 -25.63 26.92
CA ILE A 517 6.01 -24.73 25.78
C ILE A 517 5.00 -25.31 24.79
N ASP A 518 4.05 -24.50 24.34
CA ASP A 518 3.04 -24.89 23.36
C ASP A 518 3.56 -24.71 21.93
N VAL A 519 4.30 -23.63 21.65
CA VAL A 519 4.89 -23.34 20.34
C VAL A 519 6.34 -22.84 20.49
N TYR A 520 7.26 -23.48 19.77
CA TYR A 520 8.64 -23.03 19.64
C TYR A 520 8.79 -22.21 18.35
N VAL A 521 9.14 -20.93 18.50
CA VAL A 521 9.45 -20.06 17.37
C VAL A 521 10.97 -19.97 17.27
N VAL A 522 11.55 -20.68 16.31
CA VAL A 522 12.98 -20.62 16.02
C VAL A 522 13.17 -19.55 14.95
N ALA A 523 13.76 -18.42 15.34
CA ALA A 523 14.09 -17.34 14.43
C ALA A 523 15.60 -17.38 14.18
N GLY A 524 16.00 -17.65 12.93
CA GLY A 524 17.41 -17.74 12.55
C GLY A 524 17.73 -16.72 11.48
N HIS A 525 18.81 -15.96 11.63
CA HIS A 525 19.35 -15.17 10.54
C HIS A 525 20.42 -16.01 9.84
N LEU A 526 19.98 -17.06 9.13
CA LEU A 526 20.86 -18.14 8.63
C LEU A 526 20.88 -18.23 7.11
N GLY A 527 19.74 -17.98 6.46
CA GLY A 527 19.59 -17.97 5.01
C GLY A 527 19.78 -19.34 4.35
N ILE A 528 19.68 -19.34 3.02
CA ILE A 528 19.79 -20.54 2.18
C ILE A 528 20.78 -20.40 1.00
N ASP A 529 21.63 -19.38 1.03
CA ASP A 529 22.57 -19.08 -0.05
C ASP A 529 23.41 -20.30 -0.44
N GLU A 530 23.62 -20.48 -1.75
CA GLU A 530 24.37 -21.63 -2.26
C GLU A 530 25.81 -21.72 -1.72
N THR A 531 26.36 -20.57 -1.31
CA THR A 531 27.72 -20.46 -0.77
C THR A 531 27.80 -20.70 0.73
N THR A 532 26.68 -20.61 1.46
CA THR A 532 26.62 -20.90 2.88
C THR A 532 26.78 -22.41 3.10
N PRO A 533 27.66 -22.87 3.99
CA PRO A 533 27.76 -24.28 4.36
C PRO A 533 26.40 -24.85 4.71
N THR A 534 26.05 -26.02 4.18
CA THR A 534 24.71 -26.61 4.32
C THR A 534 24.29 -26.73 5.78
N GLU A 535 25.21 -27.09 6.66
CA GLU A 535 24.99 -27.21 8.11
C GLU A 535 24.59 -25.90 8.80
N TRP A 536 24.85 -24.75 8.18
CA TRP A 536 24.53 -23.41 8.70
C TRP A 536 23.28 -22.81 8.09
N ARG A 537 22.67 -23.44 7.08
CA ARG A 537 21.46 -22.94 6.42
C ARG A 537 20.22 -23.17 7.26
N GLY A 538 19.28 -22.23 7.22
CA GLY A 538 18.02 -22.35 7.98
C GLY A 538 17.16 -23.51 7.51
N ASP A 539 17.11 -23.80 6.20
CA ASP A 539 16.34 -24.94 5.66
C ASP A 539 16.88 -26.29 6.15
N TYR A 540 18.20 -26.43 6.28
CA TYR A 540 18.84 -27.62 6.85
C TYR A 540 18.50 -27.76 8.34
N VAL A 541 18.63 -26.68 9.12
CA VAL A 541 18.29 -26.69 10.55
C VAL A 541 16.83 -27.05 10.75
N ALA A 542 15.91 -26.45 9.98
CA ALA A 542 14.47 -26.75 10.05
C ALA A 542 14.18 -28.25 9.75
N LYS A 543 14.80 -28.82 8.71
CA LYS A 543 14.67 -30.25 8.38
C LYS A 543 15.20 -31.16 9.50
N GLU A 544 16.30 -30.79 10.14
CA GLU A 544 16.90 -31.58 11.23
C GLU A 544 16.16 -31.41 12.56
N LEU A 545 15.45 -30.30 12.76
CA LEU A 545 14.54 -30.09 13.88
C LEU A 545 13.27 -30.94 13.75
N ASP A 546 12.65 -30.99 12.57
CA ASP A 546 11.50 -31.87 12.28
C ASP A 546 11.82 -33.33 12.62
N LYS A 547 12.99 -33.82 12.19
CA LYS A 547 13.46 -35.18 12.48
C LYS A 547 13.69 -35.44 13.96
N ALA A 548 14.18 -34.44 14.69
CA ALA A 548 14.58 -34.59 16.09
C ALA A 548 13.39 -34.44 17.07
N TYR A 549 12.39 -33.62 16.73
CA TYR A 549 11.33 -33.19 17.64
C TYR A 549 9.93 -33.39 17.03
N THR A 550 9.55 -34.65 16.78
CA THR A 550 8.28 -34.99 16.13
C THR A 550 7.03 -34.72 16.98
N ASP A 551 7.21 -34.47 18.28
CA ASP A 551 6.20 -34.13 19.29
C ASP A 551 6.10 -32.63 19.60
N LYS A 552 6.92 -31.77 18.96
CA LYS A 552 6.93 -30.32 19.20
C LYS A 552 6.30 -29.55 18.05
N ASN A 553 5.59 -28.48 18.38
CA ASN A 553 5.13 -27.49 17.40
C ASN A 553 6.22 -26.45 17.19
N ILE A 554 6.84 -26.44 16.01
CA ILE A 554 7.97 -25.56 15.68
C ILE A 554 7.64 -24.75 14.44
N VAL A 555 7.76 -23.42 14.57
CA VAL A 555 7.77 -22.47 13.45
C VAL A 555 9.19 -21.96 13.28
N PHE A 556 9.71 -22.00 12.05
CA PHE A 556 11.03 -21.49 11.70
C PHE A 556 10.89 -20.21 10.87
N LEU A 557 11.38 -19.09 11.39
CA LEU A 557 11.44 -17.81 10.68
C LEU A 557 12.89 -17.54 10.30
N ASP A 558 13.17 -17.23 9.04
CA ASP A 558 14.54 -17.03 8.53
C ASP A 558 14.79 -15.61 7.99
N GLY A 559 16.05 -15.32 7.65
CA GLY A 559 16.54 -14.09 7.01
C GLY A 559 17.83 -14.32 6.21
N HIS A 560 18.71 -13.33 6.09
CA HIS A 560 20.08 -13.38 5.52
C HIS A 560 20.14 -13.49 3.99
N SER A 561 19.47 -14.47 3.40
CA SER A 561 19.55 -14.73 1.95
C SER A 561 18.58 -13.91 1.11
N HIS A 562 17.86 -12.96 1.71
CA HIS A 562 16.89 -12.05 1.07
C HIS A 562 15.84 -12.79 0.23
N THR A 563 15.47 -14.00 0.65
CA THR A 563 14.59 -14.91 -0.09
C THR A 563 13.15 -14.77 0.38
N GLU A 564 12.20 -14.75 -0.55
CA GLU A 564 10.77 -14.92 -0.24
C GLU A 564 10.47 -16.43 -0.19
N SER A 565 10.03 -16.95 0.96
CA SER A 565 9.83 -18.38 1.11
C SER A 565 8.70 -18.71 2.08
N GLU A 566 7.85 -19.67 1.70
CA GLU A 566 6.78 -20.25 2.50
C GLU A 566 6.81 -21.77 2.28
N GLN A 567 7.68 -22.46 3.04
CA GLN A 567 7.94 -23.89 2.86
C GLN A 567 7.57 -24.69 4.11
N ARG A 568 7.42 -26.00 3.93
CA ARG A 568 7.14 -26.93 5.01
C ARG A 568 8.10 -28.11 4.98
N PHE A 569 8.72 -28.37 6.11
CA PHE A 569 9.61 -29.51 6.33
C PHE A 569 8.99 -30.43 7.38
N GLY A 570 8.20 -31.41 6.92
CA GLY A 570 7.37 -32.22 7.81
C GLY A 570 6.37 -31.35 8.57
N LYS A 571 6.50 -31.30 9.91
CA LYS A 571 5.64 -30.47 10.77
C LYS A 571 6.16 -29.05 10.96
N VAL A 572 7.42 -28.78 10.61
CA VAL A 572 8.02 -27.45 10.74
C VAL A 572 7.59 -26.57 9.58
N LEU A 573 6.91 -25.46 9.89
CA LEU A 573 6.63 -24.41 8.92
C LEU A 573 7.82 -23.45 8.86
N TYR A 574 8.33 -23.18 7.66
CA TYR A 574 9.48 -22.32 7.39
C TYR A 574 9.04 -21.09 6.59
N ALA A 575 9.40 -19.89 7.04
CA ALA A 575 9.01 -18.64 6.37
C ALA A 575 10.14 -17.59 6.33
N GLN A 576 10.22 -16.83 5.24
CA GLN A 576 11.13 -15.69 5.03
C GLN A 576 10.46 -14.63 4.13
N THR A 577 10.67 -13.34 4.42
CA THR A 577 9.88 -12.25 3.81
C THR A 577 10.54 -11.55 2.61
N GLY A 578 11.71 -12.01 2.16
CA GLY A 578 12.53 -11.23 1.23
C GLY A 578 13.38 -10.22 1.99
N ASN A 579 13.26 -8.93 1.68
CA ASN A 579 14.09 -7.88 2.27
C ASN A 579 13.43 -6.49 2.17
N TYR A 580 13.98 -5.52 2.90
CA TYR A 580 13.65 -4.08 2.77
C TYR A 580 12.18 -3.71 3.03
N LEU A 581 11.46 -4.56 3.76
CA LEU A 581 10.01 -4.43 3.94
C LEU A 581 9.24 -4.42 2.60
N ASN A 582 9.74 -5.14 1.60
CA ASN A 582 9.01 -5.41 0.37
C ASN A 582 7.78 -6.30 0.63
N ASN A 583 7.84 -7.12 1.68
CA ASN A 583 6.73 -7.89 2.21
C ASN A 583 6.69 -7.83 3.75
N VAL A 584 5.54 -8.18 4.32
CA VAL A 584 5.35 -8.49 5.75
C VAL A 584 4.82 -9.91 5.86
N GLY A 585 5.48 -10.77 6.66
CA GLY A 585 5.06 -12.15 6.84
C GLY A 585 4.02 -12.31 7.96
N GLU A 586 3.04 -13.19 7.75
CA GLU A 586 2.05 -13.60 8.75
C GLU A 586 1.94 -15.13 8.79
N VAL A 587 2.30 -15.73 9.92
CA VAL A 587 2.13 -17.16 10.18
C VAL A 587 0.92 -17.37 11.09
N THR A 588 -0.05 -18.17 10.66
CA THR A 588 -1.13 -18.68 11.51
C THR A 588 -0.76 -20.06 12.01
N VAL A 589 -0.60 -20.19 13.34
CA VAL A 589 -0.23 -21.42 14.02
C VAL A 589 -1.48 -22.12 14.53
N ASP A 590 -1.65 -23.38 14.13
CA ASP A 590 -2.54 -24.30 14.81
C ASP A 590 -1.75 -24.98 15.94
N VAL A 591 -2.14 -24.71 17.17
CA VAL A 591 -1.44 -25.20 18.37
C VAL A 591 -1.64 -26.70 18.56
N ALA A 592 -2.80 -27.22 18.16
CA ALA A 592 -3.15 -28.63 18.34
C ALA A 592 -2.59 -29.51 17.21
N ASP A 593 -2.57 -28.99 15.98
CA ASP A 593 -2.07 -29.68 14.79
C ASP A 593 -1.10 -28.80 13.97
N PRO A 594 0.22 -28.91 14.19
CA PRO A 594 1.22 -28.12 13.47
C PRO A 594 1.16 -28.25 11.94
N GLU A 595 0.62 -29.36 11.41
CA GLU A 595 0.50 -29.60 9.97
C GLU A 595 -0.51 -28.65 9.30
N GLU A 596 -1.49 -28.15 10.06
CA GLU A 596 -2.53 -27.20 9.60
C GLU A 596 -2.11 -25.73 9.70
N SER A 597 -0.91 -25.45 10.23
CA SER A 597 -0.37 -24.08 10.27
C SER A 597 -0.09 -23.54 8.85
N THR A 598 -0.27 -22.25 8.63
CA THR A 598 -0.11 -21.61 7.31
C THR A 598 0.73 -20.33 7.39
N ALA A 599 1.45 -19.99 6.34
CA ALA A 599 2.15 -18.71 6.18
C ALA A 599 1.55 -17.92 5.01
N VAL A 600 1.55 -16.60 5.11
CA VAL A 600 1.19 -15.65 4.05
C VAL A 600 2.19 -14.48 4.03
N LEU A 601 2.73 -14.16 2.86
CA LEU A 601 3.44 -12.91 2.60
C LEU A 601 2.49 -11.83 2.10
N HIS A 602 2.47 -10.68 2.79
CA HIS A 602 1.73 -9.50 2.37
C HIS A 602 2.67 -8.54 1.62
N PRO A 603 2.58 -8.43 0.28
CA PRO A 603 3.49 -7.59 -0.49
C PRO A 603 3.18 -6.11 -0.33
N TYR A 604 4.17 -5.24 -0.55
CA TYR A 604 4.04 -3.79 -0.53
C TYR A 604 2.79 -3.28 -1.26
N ALA A 605 2.46 -3.84 -2.42
CA ALA A 605 1.29 -3.44 -3.20
C ALA A 605 -0.03 -3.56 -2.40
N SER A 606 -0.22 -4.62 -1.59
CA SER A 606 -1.42 -4.80 -0.76
C SER A 606 -1.42 -3.94 0.50
N LEU A 607 -0.23 -3.47 0.93
CA LEU A 607 -0.02 -2.70 2.15
C LEU A 607 0.12 -1.19 1.92
N SER A 608 0.40 -0.77 0.69
CA SER A 608 0.70 0.63 0.35
C SER A 608 -0.44 1.61 0.64
N ALA A 609 -1.69 1.11 0.67
CA ALA A 609 -2.89 1.90 0.95
C ALA A 609 -3.08 2.25 2.43
N TYR A 610 -2.31 1.65 3.35
CA TYR A 610 -2.38 2.02 4.77
C TYR A 610 -1.77 3.39 5.02
N GLU A 611 -2.42 4.17 5.88
CA GLU A 611 -1.89 5.47 6.31
C GLU A 611 -0.70 5.29 7.28
N PRO A 612 0.36 6.11 7.19
CA PRO A 612 1.47 6.06 8.13
C PRO A 612 1.05 6.36 9.57
N ASN A 613 1.55 5.59 10.54
CA ASN A 613 1.35 5.90 11.95
C ASN A 613 2.05 7.22 12.32
N ALA A 614 1.29 8.17 12.88
CA ALA A 614 1.77 9.54 13.13
C ALA A 614 2.93 9.61 14.15
N ALA A 615 2.96 8.75 15.16
CA ALA A 615 4.02 8.76 16.17
C ALA A 615 5.35 8.29 15.59
N ILE A 616 5.32 7.19 14.81
CA ILE A 616 6.52 6.71 14.13
C ILE A 616 6.95 7.65 13.01
N ALA A 617 6.00 8.22 12.24
CA ALA A 617 6.32 9.22 11.23
C ALA A 617 7.09 10.41 11.83
N ALA A 618 6.73 10.85 13.03
CA ALA A 618 7.47 11.91 13.75
C ALA A 618 8.89 11.47 14.16
N LEU A 619 9.09 10.23 14.59
CA LEU A 619 10.42 9.69 14.90
C LEU A 619 11.30 9.58 13.65
N VAL A 620 10.74 9.09 12.54
CA VAL A 620 11.43 9.00 11.24
C VAL A 620 11.83 10.41 10.78
N GLN A 621 10.93 11.39 10.89
CA GLN A 621 11.25 12.77 10.54
C GLN A 621 12.35 13.36 11.45
N ALA A 622 12.32 13.09 12.76
CA ALA A 622 13.37 13.55 13.67
C ALA A 622 14.73 12.94 13.34
N ALA A 623 14.79 11.65 13.00
CA ALA A 623 16.01 10.98 12.56
C ALA A 623 16.56 11.61 11.27
N LYS A 624 15.68 11.97 10.33
CA LYS A 624 16.03 12.66 9.10
C LYS A 624 16.54 14.07 9.34
N ASP A 625 15.89 14.84 10.21
CA ASP A 625 16.33 16.20 10.55
C ASP A 625 17.74 16.18 11.17
N GLU A 626 18.03 15.20 12.04
CA GLU A 626 19.35 14.99 12.63
C GLU A 626 20.41 14.62 11.57
N PHE A 627 20.05 13.72 10.66
CA PHE A 627 20.88 13.34 9.52
C PHE A 627 21.16 14.52 8.58
N ASP A 628 20.17 15.37 8.30
CA ASP A 628 20.32 16.55 7.44
C ASP A 628 21.28 17.59 8.04
N VAL A 629 21.25 17.76 9.36
CA VAL A 629 22.23 18.59 10.09
C VAL A 629 23.63 18.02 9.90
N ALA A 630 23.80 16.71 10.04
CA ALA A 630 25.09 16.06 9.84
C ALA A 630 25.59 16.12 8.39
N ASN A 631 24.68 16.02 7.42
CA ASN A 631 25.01 16.13 6.00
C ASN A 631 25.51 17.52 5.60
N SER A 632 25.21 18.53 6.43
CA SER A 632 25.74 19.88 6.27
C SER A 632 27.20 20.02 6.75
N GLU A 633 27.79 18.97 7.34
CA GLU A 633 29.20 18.93 7.73
C GLU A 633 30.10 19.10 6.49
N VAL A 634 30.95 20.12 6.52
CA VAL A 634 31.94 20.39 5.47
C VAL A 634 33.18 19.52 5.70
N LEU A 635 33.41 18.55 4.82
CA LEU A 635 34.56 17.64 4.84
C LEU A 635 35.80 18.32 4.22
N ILE A 636 35.60 19.04 3.11
CA ILE A 636 36.66 19.79 2.43
C ILE A 636 36.17 21.22 2.18
N PRO A 637 36.72 22.23 2.86
CA PRO A 637 36.17 23.59 2.80
C PRO A 637 36.41 24.30 1.47
N ASN A 638 37.51 23.99 0.78
CA ASN A 638 37.92 24.68 -0.44
C ASN A 638 38.38 23.67 -1.50
N ASN A 639 37.44 22.95 -2.11
CA ASN A 639 37.73 22.14 -3.29
C ASN A 639 37.64 23.00 -4.55
N THR A 640 38.69 22.97 -5.38
CA THR A 640 38.74 23.72 -6.66
C THR A 640 38.43 22.85 -7.87
N ILE A 641 38.11 21.57 -7.65
CA ILE A 641 37.95 20.56 -8.70
C ILE A 641 36.48 20.25 -8.88
N PHE A 642 36.02 20.22 -10.13
CA PHE A 642 34.71 19.66 -10.45
C PHE A 642 34.86 18.14 -10.60
N PHE A 643 34.16 17.36 -9.78
CA PHE A 643 34.13 15.90 -9.91
C PHE A 643 32.90 15.47 -10.72
N ASN A 644 33.14 14.92 -11.90
CA ASN A 644 32.10 14.57 -12.86
C ASN A 644 31.45 13.22 -12.52
N GLY A 645 30.22 13.31 -12.02
CA GLY A 645 29.29 12.21 -11.81
C GLY A 645 28.13 12.20 -12.81
N GLN A 646 28.21 12.98 -13.89
CA GLN A 646 27.12 13.08 -14.87
C GLN A 646 26.86 11.73 -15.52
N ARG A 647 25.59 11.34 -15.57
CA ARG A 647 25.13 10.05 -16.09
C ARG A 647 25.67 9.75 -17.48
N GLU A 648 25.77 10.76 -18.34
CA GLU A 648 26.23 10.65 -19.71
C GLU A 648 27.72 10.30 -19.80
N ASN A 649 28.50 10.62 -18.76
CA ASN A 649 29.94 10.38 -18.70
C ASN A 649 30.27 9.11 -17.91
N VAL A 650 29.79 8.98 -16.67
CA VAL A 650 30.09 7.82 -15.81
C VAL A 650 29.63 6.48 -16.38
N ARG A 651 28.72 6.52 -17.36
CA ARG A 651 28.20 5.33 -18.04
C ARG A 651 28.83 5.06 -19.41
N THR A 652 29.77 5.89 -19.86
CA THR A 652 30.32 5.82 -21.22
C THR A 652 31.84 5.91 -21.29
N ARG A 653 32.48 6.54 -20.29
CA ARG A 653 33.91 6.86 -20.30
C ARG A 653 34.45 7.06 -18.88
N GLU A 654 35.77 7.16 -18.77
CA GLU A 654 36.46 7.49 -17.52
C GLU A 654 36.07 8.89 -17.01
N THR A 655 35.87 9.02 -15.69
CA THR A 655 35.69 10.31 -15.03
C THR A 655 36.59 10.41 -13.80
N ASN A 656 36.96 11.63 -13.44
CA ASN A 656 37.76 11.89 -12.25
C ASN A 656 37.07 11.48 -10.93
N LEU A 657 35.73 11.55 -10.85
CA LEU A 657 34.98 11.05 -9.69
C LEU A 657 35.05 9.52 -9.59
N GLY A 658 34.90 8.81 -10.71
CA GLY A 658 35.06 7.36 -10.75
C GLY A 658 36.48 6.93 -10.36
N ASN A 659 37.49 7.69 -10.77
CA ASN A 659 38.88 7.47 -10.38
C ASN A 659 39.11 7.68 -8.87
N LEU A 660 38.55 8.74 -8.31
CA LEU A 660 38.60 9.05 -6.88
C LEU A 660 37.97 7.91 -6.06
N ILE A 661 36.78 7.45 -6.45
CA ILE A 661 36.07 6.35 -5.78
C ILE A 661 36.88 5.05 -5.89
N GLY A 662 37.37 4.70 -7.09
CA GLY A 662 38.20 3.52 -7.29
C GLY A 662 39.46 3.56 -6.42
N ASP A 663 40.14 4.70 -6.33
CA ASP A 663 41.33 4.85 -5.50
C ASP A 663 41.02 4.76 -4.00
N ALA A 664 39.89 5.31 -3.56
CA ALA A 664 39.42 5.17 -2.18
C ALA A 664 39.16 3.69 -1.82
N MET A 665 38.47 2.95 -2.70
CA MET A 665 38.21 1.53 -2.52
C MET A 665 39.50 0.70 -2.51
N TRP A 666 40.45 1.02 -3.40
CA TRP A 666 41.73 0.33 -3.44
C TRP A 666 42.56 0.59 -2.18
N ALA A 667 42.58 1.84 -1.70
CA ALA A 667 43.26 2.23 -0.48
C ALA A 667 42.69 1.52 0.75
N TYR A 668 41.35 1.50 0.91
CA TYR A 668 40.69 0.73 1.96
C TYR A 668 41.08 -0.75 1.88
N GLY A 669 41.01 -1.35 0.69
CA GLY A 669 41.27 -2.77 0.48
C GLY A 669 42.71 -3.22 0.78
N GLN A 670 43.63 -2.31 1.09
CA GLN A 670 44.98 -2.68 1.50
C GLN A 670 45.02 -3.24 2.94
N GLU A 671 44.14 -2.74 3.81
CA GLU A 671 44.15 -3.03 5.25
C GLU A 671 42.77 -3.39 5.82
N GLY A 672 41.70 -3.11 5.08
CA GLY A 672 40.32 -3.30 5.52
C GLY A 672 39.74 -4.70 5.28
N PHE A 673 40.47 -5.57 4.58
CA PHE A 673 40.08 -6.97 4.34
C PHE A 673 41.14 -7.94 4.87
N SER A 674 40.77 -9.22 5.01
CA SER A 674 41.64 -10.29 5.47
C SER A 674 42.85 -10.51 4.56
N GLU A 675 42.70 -10.30 3.25
CA GLU A 675 43.79 -10.29 2.29
C GLU A 675 43.90 -8.92 1.60
N PRO A 676 45.12 -8.43 1.32
CA PRO A 676 45.27 -7.18 0.58
C PRO A 676 44.69 -7.28 -0.84
N THR A 677 43.90 -6.29 -1.24
CA THR A 677 43.33 -6.16 -2.59
C THR A 677 44.41 -5.93 -3.65
N ASP A 678 44.29 -6.61 -4.79
CA ASP A 678 45.14 -6.38 -5.97
C ASP A 678 44.68 -5.12 -6.71
N PHE A 679 43.37 -4.98 -6.95
CA PHE A 679 42.78 -3.83 -7.62
C PHE A 679 41.32 -3.57 -7.22
N ALA A 680 40.83 -2.34 -7.44
CA ALA A 680 39.44 -1.97 -7.18
C ALA A 680 38.74 -1.39 -8.41
N MET A 681 37.42 -1.61 -8.48
CA MET A 681 36.54 -1.06 -9.51
C MET A 681 35.09 -0.98 -9.05
N MET A 682 34.29 -0.18 -9.74
CA MET A 682 32.87 0.02 -9.47
C MET A 682 32.12 0.37 -10.76
N ASN A 683 30.87 -0.10 -10.88
CA ASN A 683 29.99 0.29 -11.98
C ASN A 683 29.56 1.77 -11.87
N GLY A 684 29.58 2.50 -12.98
CA GLY A 684 29.20 3.90 -13.05
C GLY A 684 27.71 4.15 -12.79
N GLY A 685 26.87 3.12 -12.89
CA GLY A 685 25.48 3.13 -12.45
C GLY A 685 25.33 3.44 -10.95
N GLY A 686 26.35 3.14 -10.15
CA GLY A 686 26.43 3.45 -8.72
C GLY A 686 26.86 4.88 -8.39
N ILE A 687 27.40 5.64 -9.37
CA ILE A 687 27.80 7.05 -9.20
C ILE A 687 26.64 7.92 -9.67
N ARG A 688 26.06 8.71 -8.77
CA ARG A 688 24.71 9.28 -8.99
C ARG A 688 24.66 10.78 -9.13
N GLU A 689 25.68 11.49 -8.67
CA GLU A 689 25.71 12.94 -8.76
C GLU A 689 27.14 13.50 -8.88
N ASN A 690 27.26 14.74 -9.33
CA ASN A 690 28.49 15.52 -9.35
C ASN A 690 28.89 16.01 -7.96
N ILE A 691 30.17 16.35 -7.81
CA ILE A 691 30.61 17.25 -6.73
C ILE A 691 31.17 18.51 -7.37
N GLU A 692 30.44 19.62 -7.18
CA GLU A 692 30.82 20.92 -7.70
C GLU A 692 32.10 21.47 -7.04
N ALA A 693 32.78 22.39 -7.74
CA ALA A 693 33.83 23.19 -7.12
C ALA A 693 33.22 24.06 -5.99
N GLY A 694 33.87 24.07 -4.83
CA GLY A 694 33.33 24.66 -3.60
C GLY A 694 33.52 23.73 -2.40
N PRO A 695 32.87 24.01 -1.26
CA PRO A 695 32.92 23.11 -0.12
C PRO A 695 32.33 21.73 -0.44
N ILE A 696 33.05 20.65 -0.16
CA ILE A 696 32.52 19.29 -0.20
C ILE A 696 31.95 18.97 1.17
N THR A 697 30.66 18.66 1.23
CA THR A 697 29.97 18.23 2.46
C THR A 697 29.77 16.72 2.48
N ARG A 698 29.46 16.18 3.66
CA ARG A 698 29.01 14.78 3.80
C ARG A 698 27.79 14.49 2.91
N GLY A 699 26.84 15.42 2.83
CA GLY A 699 25.67 15.31 1.96
C GLY A 699 26.02 15.15 0.47
N HIS A 700 27.09 15.80 -0.02
CA HIS A 700 27.57 15.58 -1.39
C HIS A 700 28.02 14.13 -1.61
N ILE A 701 28.74 13.53 -0.66
CA ILE A 701 29.21 12.15 -0.77
C ILE A 701 28.05 11.16 -0.78
N ILE A 702 27.06 11.37 0.08
CA ILE A 702 25.85 10.54 0.11
C ILE A 702 25.03 10.69 -1.18
N ALA A 703 24.96 11.90 -1.75
CA ALA A 703 24.29 12.11 -3.04
C ALA A 703 24.99 11.37 -4.19
N VAL A 704 26.32 11.24 -4.13
CA VAL A 704 27.12 10.48 -5.12
C VAL A 704 26.89 8.98 -4.97
N LEU A 705 26.83 8.46 -3.73
CA LEU A 705 26.72 7.03 -3.38
C LEU A 705 25.46 6.74 -2.53
N PRO A 706 24.24 6.94 -3.05
CA PRO A 706 23.02 7.01 -2.23
C PRO A 706 22.43 5.64 -1.86
N PHE A 707 22.96 4.55 -2.41
CA PHE A 707 22.35 3.23 -2.28
C PHE A 707 22.73 2.48 -1.00
N GLY A 708 23.68 3.03 -0.22
CA GLY A 708 24.18 2.36 0.97
C GLY A 708 24.95 1.07 0.69
N ASN A 709 25.45 0.90 -0.54
CA ASN A 709 26.26 -0.26 -0.91
C ASN A 709 27.50 -0.36 -0.02
N SER A 710 27.80 -1.57 0.44
CA SER A 710 29.03 -1.89 1.16
C SER A 710 30.18 -2.16 0.18
N ILE A 711 31.42 -1.90 0.62
CA ILE A 711 32.60 -2.39 -0.11
C ILE A 711 32.75 -3.89 0.14
N SER A 712 33.05 -4.67 -0.91
CA SER A 712 33.23 -6.12 -0.83
C SER A 712 34.51 -6.56 -1.52
N GLN A 713 35.20 -7.55 -0.95
CA GLN A 713 36.32 -8.25 -1.59
C GLN A 713 35.88 -9.63 -2.09
N ILE A 714 36.16 -9.90 -3.36
CA ILE A 714 35.95 -11.22 -3.99
C ILE A 714 37.21 -11.72 -4.68
N LYS A 715 37.33 -13.06 -4.78
CA LYS A 715 38.40 -13.72 -5.54
C LYS A 715 37.95 -13.99 -6.97
N VAL A 716 38.66 -13.43 -7.95
CA VAL A 716 38.30 -13.52 -9.37
C VAL A 716 39.47 -14.05 -10.20
N LYS A 717 39.19 -14.94 -11.17
CA LYS A 717 40.21 -15.39 -12.13
C LYS A 717 40.45 -14.33 -13.20
N GLY A 718 41.67 -14.25 -13.73
CA GLY A 718 42.00 -13.37 -14.84
C GLY A 718 41.10 -13.55 -16.06
N SER A 719 40.63 -14.77 -16.34
CA SER A 719 39.65 -15.02 -17.39
C SER A 719 38.31 -14.30 -17.15
N GLN A 720 37.81 -14.30 -15.90
CA GLN A 720 36.60 -13.60 -15.50
C GLN A 720 36.81 -12.08 -15.56
N ILE A 721 37.97 -11.59 -15.12
CA ILE A 721 38.31 -10.16 -15.22
C ILE A 721 38.25 -9.69 -16.68
N LYS A 722 38.82 -10.45 -17.62
CA LYS A 722 38.75 -10.11 -19.05
C LYS A 722 37.30 -10.05 -19.54
N GLU A 723 36.48 -11.04 -19.16
CA GLU A 723 35.07 -11.09 -19.50
C GLU A 723 34.29 -9.89 -18.94
N MET A 724 34.57 -9.49 -17.69
CA MET A 724 33.99 -8.29 -17.09
C MET A 724 34.32 -7.03 -17.89
N PHE A 725 35.58 -6.82 -18.28
CA PHE A 725 35.94 -5.66 -19.07
C PHE A 725 35.30 -5.68 -20.47
N GLU A 726 35.18 -6.84 -21.12
CA GLU A 726 34.40 -6.96 -22.37
C GLU A 726 32.92 -6.61 -22.18
N TYR A 727 32.35 -6.94 -21.01
CA TYR A 727 30.96 -6.64 -20.68
C TYR A 727 30.76 -5.16 -20.28
N SER A 728 31.76 -4.54 -19.65
CA SER A 728 31.78 -3.11 -19.30
C SER A 728 31.63 -2.23 -20.54
N VAL A 729 32.38 -2.55 -21.59
CA VAL A 729 32.35 -1.82 -22.87
C VAL A 729 31.43 -2.47 -23.91
N ARG A 730 30.30 -3.06 -23.51
CA ARG A 730 29.41 -3.80 -24.42
C ARG A 730 28.56 -2.95 -25.37
N SER A 731 28.21 -1.72 -24.97
CA SER A 731 27.22 -0.90 -25.69
C SER A 731 27.60 -0.61 -27.13
N GLU A 732 26.60 -0.51 -28.02
CA GLU A 732 26.81 0.02 -29.37
C GLU A 732 27.25 1.49 -29.35
N ALA A 733 27.89 1.93 -30.43
CA ALA A 733 28.30 3.32 -30.56
C ALA A 733 27.10 4.28 -30.66
N GLN A 734 27.19 5.42 -29.99
CA GLN A 734 26.20 6.48 -30.06
C GLN A 734 26.17 7.09 -31.46
N LYS A 735 24.98 7.54 -31.88
CA LYS A 735 24.78 8.21 -33.16
C LYS A 735 24.08 9.54 -32.96
N ASP A 736 24.43 10.53 -33.78
CA ASP A 736 23.69 11.79 -33.84
C ASP A 736 22.32 11.62 -34.53
N ALA A 737 21.55 12.72 -34.62
CA ALA A 737 20.23 12.73 -35.24
C ALA A 737 20.24 12.37 -36.74
N ASP A 738 21.40 12.49 -37.39
CA ASP A 738 21.63 12.19 -38.81
C ASP A 738 22.18 10.76 -39.00
N GLY A 739 22.40 10.01 -37.93
CA GLY A 739 22.87 8.64 -37.93
C GLY A 739 24.40 8.47 -38.00
N ASN A 740 25.19 9.54 -37.85
CA ASN A 740 26.64 9.47 -37.80
C ASN A 740 27.12 9.04 -36.41
N VAL A 741 28.15 8.20 -36.36
CA VAL A 741 28.76 7.75 -35.11
C VAL A 741 29.43 8.93 -34.41
N LEU A 742 29.05 9.17 -33.16
CA LEU A 742 29.73 10.14 -32.30
C LEU A 742 31.09 9.55 -31.87
N THR A 743 32.13 10.38 -31.90
CA THR A 743 33.47 10.00 -31.45
C THR A 743 33.87 10.76 -30.19
N ASP A 744 34.74 10.15 -29.40
CA ASP A 744 35.45 10.82 -28.30
C ASP A 744 36.58 11.72 -28.81
N GLU A 745 37.31 12.32 -27.86
CA GLU A 745 38.43 13.24 -28.11
C GLU A 745 39.60 12.57 -28.87
N GLU A 746 39.71 11.25 -28.81
CA GLU A 746 40.73 10.43 -29.48
C GLU A 746 40.24 9.87 -30.84
N GLY A 747 39.05 10.27 -31.28
CA GLY A 747 38.45 9.86 -32.54
C GLY A 747 37.93 8.41 -32.53
N GLN A 748 37.74 7.81 -31.35
CA GLN A 748 37.14 6.47 -31.21
C GLN A 748 35.62 6.59 -31.04
N PRO A 749 34.83 5.61 -31.53
CA PRO A 749 33.39 5.58 -31.29
C PRO A 749 33.03 5.70 -29.80
N LEU A 750 32.19 6.67 -29.48
CA LEU A 750 31.66 6.85 -28.13
C LEU A 750 30.56 5.83 -27.86
N LEU A 751 30.72 5.01 -26.83
CA LEU A 751 29.77 3.93 -26.51
C LEU A 751 28.50 4.45 -25.85
N GLY A 752 27.36 3.77 -26.07
CA GLY A 752 26.08 4.08 -25.44
C GLY A 752 26.11 3.93 -23.91
N ALA A 753 25.33 4.75 -23.21
CA ALA A 753 25.29 4.78 -21.75
C ALA A 753 24.90 3.42 -21.15
N ASN A 754 25.83 2.82 -20.42
CA ASN A 754 25.71 1.56 -19.71
C ASN A 754 25.86 1.75 -18.19
N GLY A 755 24.87 1.34 -17.39
CA GLY A 755 25.00 1.35 -15.93
C GLY A 755 26.20 0.50 -15.45
N GLY A 756 26.46 -0.61 -16.15
CA GLY A 756 27.58 -1.50 -15.85
C GLY A 756 28.94 -1.05 -16.37
N PHE A 757 29.12 0.17 -16.90
CA PHE A 757 30.45 0.66 -17.28
C PHE A 757 31.35 0.74 -16.04
N LEU A 758 32.55 0.14 -16.06
CA LEU A 758 33.42 0.04 -14.89
C LEU A 758 34.39 1.21 -14.80
N HIS A 759 34.33 1.94 -13.69
CA HIS A 759 35.39 2.81 -13.22
C HIS A 759 36.43 2.02 -12.44
N ILE A 760 37.70 2.39 -12.57
CA ILE A 760 38.83 1.62 -12.05
C ILE A 760 39.77 2.49 -11.21
N SER A 761 40.35 1.87 -10.19
CA SER A 761 41.45 2.44 -9.41
C SER A 761 42.74 2.56 -10.24
N LYS A 762 43.70 3.34 -9.73
CA LYS A 762 45.02 3.56 -10.34
C LYS A 762 45.89 2.30 -10.44
N SER A 763 45.43 1.18 -9.88
CA SER A 763 46.12 -0.11 -9.97
C SER A 763 45.75 -0.88 -11.24
N VAL A 764 44.96 -0.32 -12.15
CA VAL A 764 44.55 -0.97 -13.41
C VAL A 764 44.76 -0.04 -14.59
N LYS A 765 45.22 -0.60 -15.70
CA LYS A 765 45.11 0.02 -17.03
C LYS A 765 44.34 -0.89 -17.96
N PHE A 766 43.40 -0.30 -18.69
CA PHE A 766 42.49 -1.00 -19.57
C PHE A 766 42.49 -0.34 -20.94
N TYR A 767 42.99 -1.07 -21.95
CA TYR A 767 43.05 -0.64 -23.34
C TYR A 767 41.98 -1.36 -24.15
N TYR A 768 41.16 -0.61 -24.88
CA TYR A 768 40.10 -1.20 -25.71
C TYR A 768 39.88 -0.46 -27.04
N ASP A 769 39.40 -1.19 -28.04
CA ASP A 769 39.04 -0.67 -29.35
C ASP A 769 37.52 -0.65 -29.51
N SER A 770 36.90 0.52 -29.41
CA SER A 770 35.44 0.66 -29.54
C SER A 770 34.93 0.45 -30.97
N ASN A 771 35.81 0.36 -31.98
CA ASN A 771 35.42 -0.04 -33.34
C ASN A 771 35.15 -1.55 -33.45
N LYS A 772 35.60 -2.34 -32.47
CA LYS A 772 35.36 -3.79 -32.45
C LYS A 772 33.98 -4.12 -31.88
N ARG A 773 33.58 -5.37 -32.05
CA ARG A 773 32.27 -5.87 -31.61
C ARG A 773 32.19 -5.94 -30.07
N GLY A 774 31.17 -5.32 -29.49
CA GLY A 774 30.86 -5.44 -28.06
C GLY A 774 30.29 -6.82 -27.67
N SER A 775 30.18 -7.05 -26.36
CA SER A 775 29.55 -8.27 -25.83
C SER A 775 28.04 -8.28 -26.06
N THR A 776 27.48 -9.47 -26.33
CA THR A 776 26.04 -9.75 -26.31
C THR A 776 25.75 -10.81 -25.24
N GLU A 777 24.49 -11.03 -24.88
CA GLU A 777 24.10 -12.06 -23.91
C GLU A 777 24.73 -13.44 -24.20
N ASP A 778 24.78 -13.85 -25.48
CA ASP A 778 25.31 -15.16 -25.86
C ASP A 778 26.80 -15.17 -26.24
N LYS A 779 27.49 -14.02 -26.27
CA LYS A 779 28.83 -13.93 -26.86
C LYS A 779 29.68 -12.79 -26.29
N VAL A 780 30.77 -13.16 -25.62
CA VAL A 780 31.83 -12.24 -25.16
C VAL A 780 32.35 -11.38 -26.32
N GLY A 781 32.57 -10.10 -26.06
CA GLY A 781 33.08 -9.11 -27.02
C GLY A 781 34.50 -9.35 -27.50
N GLU A 782 34.96 -8.45 -28.37
CA GLU A 782 36.31 -8.44 -28.95
C GLU A 782 37.02 -7.09 -28.73
N ARG A 783 36.53 -6.24 -27.83
CA ARG A 783 37.01 -4.87 -27.67
C ARG A 783 38.25 -4.76 -26.80
N VAL A 784 38.47 -5.68 -25.86
CA VAL A 784 39.61 -5.63 -24.95
C VAL A 784 40.91 -5.92 -25.73
N LEU A 785 41.82 -4.95 -25.76
CA LEU A 785 43.15 -5.08 -26.35
C LEU A 785 44.16 -5.59 -25.31
N GLN A 786 44.18 -4.97 -24.13
CA GLN A 786 45.06 -5.35 -23.03
C GLN A 786 44.50 -4.85 -21.69
N ILE A 787 44.71 -5.64 -20.64
CA ILE A 787 44.47 -5.24 -19.25
C ILE A 787 45.79 -5.42 -18.52
N GLU A 788 46.20 -4.43 -17.75
CA GLU A 788 47.38 -4.46 -16.91
C GLU A 788 46.99 -4.21 -15.46
N ILE A 789 47.55 -5.00 -14.55
CA ILE A 789 47.34 -4.88 -13.11
C ILE A 789 48.66 -4.47 -12.46
N TYR A 790 48.60 -3.45 -11.60
CA TYR A 790 49.76 -2.97 -10.87
C TYR A 790 50.19 -4.00 -9.82
N ASN A 791 51.41 -4.52 -9.96
CA ASN A 791 51.98 -5.43 -8.98
C ASN A 791 52.76 -4.63 -7.93
N ARG A 792 52.20 -4.52 -6.72
CA ARG A 792 52.82 -3.77 -5.61
C ARG A 792 54.20 -4.29 -5.19
N LYS A 793 54.54 -5.55 -5.46
CA LYS A 793 55.84 -6.14 -5.11
C LYS A 793 56.93 -5.74 -6.08
N THR A 794 56.61 -5.68 -7.37
CA THR A 794 57.56 -5.30 -8.44
C THR A 794 57.50 -3.79 -8.73
N GLN A 795 56.44 -3.12 -8.28
CA GLN A 795 56.12 -1.71 -8.56
C GLN A 795 55.93 -1.42 -10.06
N GLU A 796 55.55 -2.43 -10.82
CA GLU A 796 55.34 -2.36 -12.28
C GLU A 796 53.93 -2.83 -12.66
N PHE A 797 53.44 -2.35 -13.81
CA PHE A 797 52.23 -2.88 -14.42
C PHE A 797 52.53 -4.18 -15.16
N GLU A 798 51.81 -5.24 -14.81
CA GLU A 798 51.94 -6.56 -15.42
C GLU A 798 50.69 -6.89 -16.24
N LYS A 799 50.86 -7.56 -17.38
CA LYS A 799 49.72 -8.02 -18.18
C LYS A 799 48.87 -8.99 -17.38
N LEU A 800 47.55 -8.90 -17.54
CA LEU A 800 46.59 -9.79 -16.90
C LEU A 800 46.88 -11.26 -17.26
N ASP A 801 47.27 -12.06 -16.27
CA ASP A 801 47.35 -13.51 -16.40
C ASP A 801 45.95 -14.13 -16.23
N ALA A 802 45.43 -14.76 -17.29
CA ALA A 802 44.11 -15.37 -17.33
C ALA A 802 43.91 -16.51 -16.31
N ASN A 803 44.98 -17.19 -15.89
CA ASN A 803 44.92 -18.33 -14.96
C ASN A 803 45.15 -17.93 -13.50
N LYS A 804 45.69 -16.74 -13.27
CA LYS A 804 45.92 -16.21 -11.92
C LYS A 804 44.58 -15.79 -11.28
N THR A 805 44.47 -16.01 -9.98
CA THR A 805 43.37 -15.48 -9.16
C THR A 805 43.83 -14.19 -8.50
N TYR A 806 42.95 -13.19 -8.47
CA TYR A 806 43.20 -11.86 -7.92
C TYR A 806 42.13 -11.53 -6.88
N ASN A 807 42.51 -10.69 -5.92
CA ASN A 807 41.61 -10.12 -4.94
C ASN A 807 41.08 -8.78 -5.47
N LEU A 808 39.79 -8.71 -5.73
CA LEU A 808 39.08 -7.56 -6.27
C LEU A 808 38.26 -6.89 -5.16
N ALA A 809 38.48 -5.60 -4.91
CA ALA A 809 37.53 -4.77 -4.15
C ALA A 809 36.50 -4.12 -5.10
N THR A 810 35.23 -4.33 -4.82
CA THR A 810 34.09 -3.77 -5.57
C THR A 810 32.97 -3.38 -4.61
N ASN A 811 31.82 -2.92 -5.10
CA ASN A 811 30.60 -2.86 -4.29
C ASN A 811 29.90 -4.23 -4.23
N ASP A 812 29.15 -4.45 -3.15
CA ASP A 812 28.32 -5.63 -2.89
C ASP A 812 27.38 -6.02 -4.04
N PHE A 813 26.75 -5.02 -4.68
CA PHE A 813 25.84 -5.21 -5.81
C PHE A 813 26.54 -5.87 -7.01
N LEU A 814 27.71 -5.37 -7.41
CA LEU A 814 28.51 -5.94 -8.49
C LEU A 814 29.06 -7.31 -8.08
N ALA A 815 29.51 -7.45 -6.82
CA ALA A 815 30.00 -8.73 -6.30
C ALA A 815 28.93 -9.84 -6.33
N ALA A 816 27.64 -9.46 -6.26
CA ALA A 816 26.49 -10.36 -6.38
C ALA A 816 26.05 -10.60 -7.83
N GLY A 817 26.76 -10.06 -8.84
CA GLY A 817 26.42 -10.21 -10.25
C GLY A 817 25.50 -9.12 -10.81
N GLY A 818 25.23 -8.05 -10.04
CA GLY A 818 24.45 -6.90 -10.51
C GLY A 818 24.99 -6.30 -11.81
N ASP A 819 24.16 -5.60 -12.57
CA ASP A 819 24.46 -5.03 -13.91
C ASP A 819 24.81 -6.07 -15.01
N GLY A 820 24.47 -7.35 -14.79
CA GLY A 820 24.69 -8.47 -15.71
C GLY A 820 26.08 -9.08 -15.60
N TYR A 821 26.74 -8.90 -14.45
CA TYR A 821 28.06 -9.46 -14.16
C TYR A 821 27.97 -10.87 -13.56
N ASP A 822 27.14 -11.74 -14.14
CA ASP A 822 26.81 -13.08 -13.64
C ASP A 822 28.01 -14.04 -13.60
N MET A 823 29.12 -13.68 -14.24
CA MET A 823 30.40 -14.39 -14.09
C MET A 823 31.03 -14.21 -12.70
N LEU A 824 30.52 -13.26 -11.92
CA LEU A 824 30.83 -13.05 -10.51
C LEU A 824 29.86 -13.82 -9.60
N GLY A 825 30.22 -13.91 -8.33
CA GLY A 825 29.50 -14.68 -7.33
C GLY A 825 30.46 -15.49 -6.47
N GLY A 826 29.93 -16.15 -5.45
CA GLY A 826 30.74 -16.89 -4.47
C GLY A 826 30.92 -16.14 -3.15
N SER A 827 31.79 -16.70 -2.30
CA SER A 827 32.12 -16.11 -1.00
C SER A 827 32.76 -14.73 -1.15
N ARG A 828 32.31 -13.79 -0.33
CA ARG A 828 32.77 -12.40 -0.28
C ARG A 828 32.99 -11.97 1.17
N GLU A 829 34.00 -11.13 1.37
CA GLU A 829 34.22 -10.40 2.61
C GLU A 829 33.67 -8.99 2.44
N GLU A 830 32.81 -8.54 3.34
CA GLU A 830 32.16 -7.22 3.26
C GLU A 830 32.76 -6.27 4.31
N GLY A 831 32.88 -5.01 3.94
CA GLY A 831 33.39 -3.92 4.77
C GLY A 831 32.31 -2.85 5.00
N PRO A 832 32.71 -1.64 5.42
CA PRO A 832 31.78 -0.55 5.65
C PRO A 832 31.16 -0.04 4.33
N SER A 833 30.17 0.85 4.49
CA SER A 833 29.54 1.54 3.36
C SER A 833 30.54 2.31 2.49
N LEU A 834 30.31 2.35 1.17
CA LEU A 834 31.20 3.03 0.22
C LEU A 834 31.28 4.54 0.46
N ASP A 835 30.22 5.17 0.94
CA ASP A 835 30.25 6.58 1.32
C ASP A 835 31.23 6.81 2.48
N SER A 836 31.25 5.92 3.49
CA SER A 836 32.22 5.98 4.58
C SER A 836 33.65 5.78 4.09
N VAL A 837 33.88 4.81 3.18
CA VAL A 837 35.18 4.59 2.54
C VAL A 837 35.68 5.85 1.82
N LEU A 838 34.79 6.51 1.06
CA LEU A 838 35.14 7.74 0.34
C LEU A 838 35.38 8.92 1.29
N ILE A 839 34.55 9.07 2.34
CA ILE A 839 34.71 10.11 3.37
C ILE A 839 36.07 9.97 4.05
N ASP A 840 36.43 8.77 4.51
CA ASP A 840 37.70 8.50 5.18
C ASP A 840 38.89 8.80 4.26
N TYR A 841 38.80 8.41 3.00
CA TYR A 841 39.82 8.70 1.99
C TYR A 841 40.00 10.21 1.79
N LEU A 842 38.90 10.96 1.63
CA LEU A 842 38.92 12.41 1.49
C LEU A 842 39.45 13.12 2.74
N GLN A 843 39.09 12.65 3.93
CA GLN A 843 39.60 13.20 5.19
C GLN A 843 41.09 12.92 5.38
N SER A 844 41.59 11.75 4.92
CA SER A 844 43.02 11.45 4.93
C SER A 844 43.84 12.47 4.11
N ALA A 845 43.27 13.01 3.02
CA ALA A 845 43.87 14.07 2.21
C ALA A 845 44.08 15.40 2.98
N THR A 846 43.27 15.65 4.02
CA THR A 846 43.25 16.91 4.77
C THR A 846 44.19 16.94 5.98
N LYS A 847 44.70 15.78 6.44
CA LYS A 847 45.62 15.67 7.58
C LYS A 847 47.04 16.09 7.18
N LEU A 848 47.28 17.40 7.15
CA LEU A 848 48.59 18.08 7.06
C LEU A 848 49.55 17.53 5.99
N ARG A 849 49.34 18.01 4.75
CA ARG A 849 50.20 17.96 3.55
C ARG A 849 51.70 18.32 3.74
N ALA A 850 52.16 18.63 4.95
CA ALA A 850 53.51 19.10 5.24
C ALA A 850 54.46 18.04 5.84
N LEU A 851 53.99 16.85 6.21
CA LEU A 851 54.82 15.88 6.95
C LEU A 851 54.78 14.42 6.46
N ASP A 852 53.93 14.05 5.50
CA ASP A 852 53.87 12.65 5.02
C ASP A 852 53.69 12.60 3.49
N ALA A 853 54.57 11.85 2.80
CA ALA A 853 54.56 11.69 1.34
C ALA A 853 53.48 10.73 0.83
N ASN A 854 52.70 10.15 1.75
CA ASN A 854 51.61 9.21 1.47
C ASN A 854 50.20 9.84 1.48
N ASN A 855 50.08 11.16 1.64
CA ASN A 855 48.77 11.84 1.66
C ASN A 855 48.19 12.02 0.24
N VAL A 856 46.88 11.80 0.10
CA VAL A 856 46.11 11.95 -1.14
C VAL A 856 46.16 13.41 -1.62
N ASP A 857 46.61 13.63 -2.85
CA ASP A 857 46.56 14.94 -3.50
C ASP A 857 45.34 15.01 -4.42
N LEU A 858 44.33 15.79 -4.04
CA LEU A 858 43.15 15.95 -4.90
C LEU A 858 43.49 16.50 -6.28
N ASN A 859 44.63 17.20 -6.44
CA ASN A 859 45.07 17.69 -7.74
C ASN A 859 45.31 16.57 -8.76
N ASP A 860 45.51 15.33 -8.31
CA ASP A 860 45.63 14.15 -9.18
C ASP A 860 44.33 13.90 -9.97
N TYR A 861 43.20 14.50 -9.55
CA TYR A 861 41.88 14.38 -10.17
C TYR A 861 41.43 15.65 -10.92
N GLN A 862 42.34 16.58 -11.24
CA GLN A 862 42.00 17.83 -11.94
C GLN A 862 41.45 17.63 -13.36
N VAL A 863 41.84 16.54 -14.03
CA VAL A 863 41.41 16.26 -15.40
C VAL A 863 40.11 15.48 -15.35
N GLU A 864 39.01 16.15 -15.71
CA GLU A 864 37.64 15.63 -15.63
C GLU A 864 37.45 14.28 -16.34
N LEU A 865 38.00 14.17 -17.56
CA LEU A 865 37.91 13.00 -18.43
C LEU A 865 39.34 12.58 -18.84
N SER A 866 40.11 12.02 -17.90
CA SER A 866 41.56 11.77 -18.09
C SER A 866 41.89 10.75 -19.17
N GLN A 867 41.06 9.70 -19.31
CA GLN A 867 41.27 8.57 -20.23
C GLN A 867 42.70 7.98 -20.17
N ASP A 868 43.31 7.98 -18.97
CA ASP A 868 44.65 7.51 -18.72
C ASP A 868 44.67 6.13 -18.03
N ARG A 869 43.52 5.68 -17.52
CA ARG A 869 43.32 4.34 -16.95
C ARG A 869 42.43 3.50 -17.84
N ILE A 870 41.35 4.07 -18.38
CA ILE A 870 40.43 3.45 -19.33
C ILE A 870 40.65 4.12 -20.69
N ILE A 871 41.40 3.47 -21.55
CA ILE A 871 42.07 4.07 -22.71
C ILE A 871 41.42 3.55 -24.00
N PRO A 872 40.53 4.33 -24.64
CA PRO A 872 40.00 3.99 -25.96
C PRO A 872 41.08 4.22 -27.03
N MET A 873 41.37 3.20 -27.83
CA MET A 873 42.25 3.34 -29.00
C MET A 873 42.05 2.22 -30.03
N SER A 874 42.36 2.53 -31.29
CA SER A 874 42.36 1.51 -32.33
C SER A 874 43.45 0.46 -32.09
N GLU A 875 43.18 -0.79 -32.46
CA GLU A 875 44.17 -1.88 -32.40
C GLU A 875 45.46 -1.53 -33.18
N ALA A 876 45.34 -0.77 -34.26
CA ALA A 876 46.51 -0.29 -35.01
C ALA A 876 47.40 0.64 -34.19
N LYS A 877 46.81 1.62 -33.49
CA LYS A 877 47.53 2.56 -32.61
C LYS A 877 48.14 1.82 -31.41
N PHE A 878 47.41 0.86 -30.83
CA PHE A 878 47.91 0.01 -29.76
C PHE A 878 49.12 -0.83 -30.20
N ASN A 879 49.05 -1.45 -31.37
CA ASN A 879 50.16 -2.24 -31.91
C ASN A 879 51.38 -1.39 -32.24
N GLU A 880 51.19 -0.14 -32.69
CA GLU A 880 52.28 0.81 -32.92
C GLU A 880 52.96 1.23 -31.62
N MET A 881 52.19 1.53 -30.57
CA MET A 881 52.70 1.86 -29.24
C MET A 881 53.53 0.71 -28.64
N ASN A 882 53.20 -0.54 -28.97
CA ASN A 882 53.86 -1.74 -28.46
C ASN A 882 54.92 -2.32 -29.42
N LYS A 883 55.33 -1.60 -30.48
CA LYS A 883 56.45 -2.04 -31.33
C LYS A 883 57.75 -2.07 -30.52
N PRO A 884 58.53 -3.17 -30.54
CA PRO A 884 59.87 -3.17 -29.99
C PRO A 884 60.71 -2.08 -30.68
N ALA A 885 61.50 -1.32 -29.90
CA ALA A 885 62.46 -0.40 -30.49
C ALA A 885 63.41 -1.17 -31.44
N PRO A 886 63.73 -0.64 -32.63
CA PRO A 886 64.66 -1.32 -33.54
C PRO A 886 66.03 -1.45 -32.86
N GLU A 887 66.56 -2.68 -32.81
CA GLU A 887 67.92 -2.92 -32.31
C GLU A 887 68.94 -2.16 -33.17
N PRO A 888 69.94 -1.48 -32.57
CA PRO A 888 70.95 -0.78 -33.34
C PRO A 888 71.95 -1.78 -33.95
N GLY A 889 71.89 -1.90 -35.27
CA GLY A 889 73.05 -2.20 -36.13
C GLY A 889 73.27 -3.65 -36.50
N LYS A 890 73.15 -3.94 -37.80
CA LYS A 890 74.09 -4.76 -38.58
C LYS A 890 73.92 -4.46 -40.07
N ASP A 891 74.88 -3.71 -40.60
CA ASP A 891 75.14 -3.53 -42.02
C ASP A 891 75.77 -4.81 -42.64
N GLY A 892 75.59 -5.00 -43.95
CA GLY A 892 76.31 -5.95 -44.80
C GLY A 892 75.37 -6.77 -45.69
N GLU A 893 75.02 -6.30 -46.89
CA GLU A 893 75.71 -6.46 -48.18
C GLU A 893 75.23 -7.68 -49.01
N ASP A 894 74.97 -7.37 -50.29
CA ASP A 894 74.95 -8.19 -51.51
C ASP A 894 73.78 -9.15 -51.84
N GLY A 895 73.23 -8.97 -53.06
CA GLY A 895 72.60 -10.06 -53.81
C GLY A 895 71.58 -9.67 -54.89
N LYS A 896 72.05 -9.56 -56.13
CA LYS A 896 71.35 -9.26 -57.39
C LYS A 896 70.32 -10.30 -57.92
N ASP A 897 69.46 -9.78 -58.80
CA ASP A 897 68.85 -10.35 -60.03
C ASP A 897 67.75 -11.45 -59.97
N GLY A 898 66.70 -11.26 -60.79
CA GLY A 898 65.81 -12.33 -61.25
C GLY A 898 64.46 -11.91 -61.85
N GLU A 899 64.44 -11.48 -63.12
CA GLU A 899 63.24 -11.45 -63.99
C GLU A 899 62.83 -12.87 -64.46
N ASN A 900 61.51 -13.05 -64.68
CA ASN A 900 60.82 -13.79 -65.77
C ASN A 900 59.79 -14.88 -65.41
N GLY A 901 58.60 -14.71 -66.00
CA GLY A 901 57.77 -15.74 -66.66
C GLY A 901 56.74 -16.47 -65.79
N LYS A 902 55.53 -16.87 -66.24
CA LYS A 902 54.74 -16.67 -67.47
C LYS A 902 53.43 -17.48 -67.27
N ASP A 903 52.34 -16.98 -67.84
CA ASP A 903 51.21 -17.66 -68.49
C ASP A 903 50.40 -18.77 -67.79
N GLY A 904 49.07 -18.57 -67.77
CA GLY A 904 48.07 -19.60 -67.46
C GLY A 904 46.62 -19.12 -67.69
N GLN A 905 46.17 -19.20 -68.93
CA GLN A 905 44.90 -18.70 -69.51
C GLN A 905 43.75 -19.74 -69.42
N LYS A 906 42.50 -19.34 -69.12
CA LYS A 906 41.25 -19.57 -69.93
C LYS A 906 39.91 -19.58 -69.16
N GLY A 907 38.91 -18.94 -69.79
CA GLY A 907 37.49 -19.35 -69.85
C GLY A 907 36.54 -18.48 -69.03
N ASP A 908 35.83 -17.44 -69.51
CA ASP A 908 34.94 -17.21 -70.67
C ASP A 908 33.43 -17.28 -70.32
N LYS A 909 32.72 -16.23 -70.80
CA LYS A 909 31.27 -16.00 -71.03
C LYS A 909 30.32 -15.52 -69.92
N GLY A 910 29.70 -14.37 -70.22
CA GLY A 910 28.38 -13.98 -69.75
C GLY A 910 28.07 -12.49 -69.91
N ASP A 911 27.95 -12.01 -71.15
CA ASP A 911 27.62 -10.63 -71.55
C ASP A 911 26.09 -10.42 -71.73
N GLN A 912 25.72 -9.14 -71.85
CA GLN A 912 24.46 -8.51 -72.31
C GLN A 912 23.44 -8.19 -71.21
N GLY A 913 22.94 -6.97 -71.06
CA GLY A 913 22.84 -5.75 -71.90
C GLY A 913 21.62 -4.98 -71.33
N ASP A 914 21.27 -3.73 -71.63
CA ASP A 914 21.68 -2.74 -72.61
C ASP A 914 20.86 -1.45 -72.31
N LYS A 915 21.44 -0.27 -72.62
CA LYS A 915 20.85 1.06 -72.94
C LYS A 915 19.78 1.68 -72.04
N GLY A 916 19.96 2.92 -71.54
CA GLY A 916 20.07 4.19 -72.30
C GLY A 916 18.70 4.92 -72.20
N LYS A 917 18.53 6.22 -71.94
CA LYS A 917 19.15 7.40 -72.54
C LYS A 917 18.54 8.69 -71.92
N ASP A 918 19.33 9.77 -72.00
CA ASP A 918 19.01 11.19 -72.27
C ASP A 918 17.94 11.89 -71.38
N GLY A 919 18.19 13.00 -70.67
CA GLY A 919 18.77 14.28 -71.11
C GLY A 919 17.64 15.33 -71.17
N THR A 920 17.57 16.37 -70.33
CA THR A 920 18.03 17.76 -70.57
C THR A 920 17.25 18.68 -69.59
N GLY A 921 17.89 19.64 -68.89
CA GLY A 921 17.75 21.11 -69.08
C GLY A 921 16.46 21.70 -68.47
N THR A 922 16.36 22.84 -67.78
CA THR A 922 17.19 24.03 -67.51
C THR A 922 16.39 24.94 -66.54
N ASP A 923 17.10 25.68 -65.68
CA ASP A 923 16.88 27.05 -65.16
C ASP A 923 15.53 27.56 -64.60
N GLY A 924 15.61 28.29 -63.47
CA GLY A 924 15.01 29.63 -63.37
C GLY A 924 14.18 30.02 -62.14
N LYS A 925 14.85 30.61 -61.13
CA LYS A 925 14.54 31.86 -60.38
C LYS A 925 13.13 32.16 -59.77
N THR A 926 13.23 32.57 -58.48
CA THR A 926 12.60 33.72 -57.77
C THR A 926 11.13 33.73 -57.37
N GLY A 927 10.87 34.10 -56.10
CA GLY A 927 9.61 34.69 -55.64
C GLY A 927 9.44 34.66 -54.11
N THR A 928 9.32 35.84 -53.51
CA THR A 928 9.29 36.18 -52.07
C THR A 928 7.87 36.21 -51.47
N ASP A 929 7.84 36.47 -50.14
CA ASP A 929 6.73 36.95 -49.27
C ASP A 929 5.89 35.85 -48.59
N GLY A 930 5.56 35.88 -47.29
CA GLY A 930 5.77 36.83 -46.20
C GLY A 930 5.07 36.34 -44.91
N LYS A 931 5.57 36.80 -43.75
CA LYS A 931 5.00 36.95 -42.38
C LYS A 931 3.52 36.55 -42.17
N GLY A 932 3.06 36.01 -41.03
CA GLY A 932 3.57 35.93 -39.67
C GLY A 932 2.38 35.93 -38.69
N ASN A 933 2.48 35.08 -37.67
CA ASN A 933 2.02 35.17 -36.27
C ASN A 933 0.65 35.75 -35.81
N GLN A 934 0.18 35.12 -34.71
CA GLN A 934 -0.54 35.66 -33.53
C GLN A 934 -2.06 35.42 -33.31
N THR A 935 -2.34 34.65 -32.24
CA THR A 935 -3.21 34.88 -31.05
C THR A 935 -4.57 35.60 -31.16
N GLY A 936 -5.57 35.12 -30.41
CA GLY A 936 -6.69 35.96 -29.96
C GLY A 936 -7.90 35.23 -29.33
N VAL A 937 -8.13 35.53 -28.05
CA VAL A 937 -9.34 35.35 -27.22
C VAL A 937 -10.57 36.08 -27.81
N ILE A 938 -11.82 35.76 -27.40
CA ILE A 938 -12.93 36.71 -27.10
C ILE A 938 -14.22 36.02 -26.59
N THR A 939 -14.84 36.71 -25.62
CA THR A 939 -16.14 36.55 -24.93
C THR A 939 -17.34 37.27 -25.60
N HIS A 940 -18.58 36.92 -25.17
CA HIS A 940 -19.78 37.75 -24.91
C HIS A 940 -21.05 37.72 -25.81
N THR A 941 -22.19 37.70 -25.08
CA THR A 941 -23.47 38.44 -25.23
C THR A 941 -24.72 37.83 -25.87
N ALA A 942 -25.87 38.33 -25.39
CA ALA A 942 -27.18 37.69 -25.28
C ALA A 942 -28.36 38.50 -25.89
N GLN A 943 -29.55 37.86 -25.92
CA GLN A 943 -30.95 38.40 -25.92
C GLN A 943 -31.56 38.92 -27.26
N PRO A 944 -32.90 39.19 -27.37
CA PRO A 944 -34.12 38.36 -27.10
C PRO A 944 -35.32 38.62 -28.08
N VAL A 945 -36.41 37.81 -28.10
CA VAL A 945 -37.77 38.22 -28.64
C VAL A 945 -38.95 37.37 -28.07
N SER A 946 -39.80 37.89 -27.17
CA SER A 946 -41.26 38.21 -27.20
C SER A 946 -42.24 37.31 -28.02
N THR A 947 -43.43 36.87 -27.53
CA THR A 947 -44.69 37.64 -27.41
C THR A 947 -45.89 36.83 -26.80
N LYS A 948 -46.89 37.59 -26.31
CA LYS A 948 -48.18 37.28 -25.62
C LYS A 948 -49.28 36.57 -26.46
N LYS A 949 -50.25 35.87 -25.81
CA LYS A 949 -51.68 36.29 -25.62
C LYS A 949 -52.62 35.20 -25.04
N GLN A 950 -53.74 35.69 -24.48
CA GLN A 950 -54.78 35.12 -23.60
C GLN A 950 -56.11 34.69 -24.28
N TYR A 951 -56.82 33.73 -23.64
CA TYR A 951 -58.30 33.50 -23.45
C TYR A 951 -59.23 33.16 -24.66
N PRO A 952 -60.42 32.47 -24.51
CA PRO A 952 -61.39 32.51 -23.39
C PRO A 952 -62.15 31.21 -22.98
N SER A 953 -63.09 31.42 -22.04
CA SER A 953 -63.98 30.57 -21.21
C SER A 953 -65.21 29.91 -21.86
N THR A 954 -65.80 28.90 -21.18
CA THR A 954 -67.23 28.75 -20.78
C THR A 954 -67.36 27.58 -19.77
N GLY A 955 -67.83 27.73 -18.52
CA GLY A 955 -69.23 27.76 -18.02
C GLY A 955 -69.65 26.35 -17.52
N GLU A 956 -70.28 26.05 -16.36
CA GLU A 956 -70.94 26.78 -15.26
C GLU A 956 -71.01 25.88 -13.98
N LYS A 957 -70.83 26.53 -12.81
CA LYS A 957 -71.44 26.42 -11.45
C LYS A 957 -72.13 25.09 -10.99
N VAL A 958 -72.06 24.66 -9.72
CA VAL A 958 -72.52 25.36 -8.47
C VAL A 958 -71.89 24.77 -7.17
N ALA A 959 -71.52 25.68 -6.23
CA ALA A 959 -71.35 25.62 -4.74
C ALA A 959 -70.51 24.49 -4.10
N THR A 960 -69.31 24.65 -3.52
CA THR A 960 -68.76 25.51 -2.43
C THR A 960 -69.36 25.38 -1.03
N TYR A 961 -68.66 24.64 -0.16
CA TYR A 961 -68.29 25.05 1.20
C TYR A 961 -66.81 24.72 1.39
N GLY A 962 -65.99 25.74 1.66
CA GLY A 962 -64.54 25.63 1.75
C GLY A 962 -64.05 25.48 3.18
N PHE A 963 -62.81 24.99 3.29
CA PHE A 963 -61.87 25.43 4.32
C PHE A 963 -60.46 25.43 3.71
N ALA A 964 -59.86 26.61 3.66
CA ALA A 964 -58.49 26.82 3.23
C ALA A 964 -57.54 26.60 4.42
N GLY A 965 -56.53 25.76 4.25
CA GLY A 965 -55.35 25.73 5.11
C GLY A 965 -54.27 26.62 4.49
N LEU A 966 -53.97 27.73 5.15
CA LEU A 966 -52.92 28.67 4.77
C LEU A 966 -51.70 28.39 5.66
N LEU A 967 -50.56 28.14 5.03
CA LEU A 967 -49.22 28.17 5.63
C LEU A 967 -49.00 29.50 6.36
N LEU A 968 -48.39 29.47 7.55
CA LEU A 968 -47.64 30.61 8.04
C LEU A 968 -46.46 30.19 8.94
N VAL A 969 -45.33 30.76 8.55
CA VAL A 969 -44.00 30.75 9.15
C VAL A 969 -44.03 31.32 10.58
N ALA A 970 -43.25 30.70 11.45
CA ALA A 970 -43.14 31.00 12.87
C ALA A 970 -42.49 32.37 13.14
N GLY A 971 -43.11 33.12 14.05
CA GLY A 971 -42.50 34.27 14.69
C GLY A 971 -43.48 34.98 15.61
N SER A 972 -43.44 34.68 16.92
CA SER A 972 -43.64 35.67 17.99
C SER A 972 -43.76 34.99 19.37
N ALA A 973 -42.95 35.49 20.30
CA ALA A 973 -43.22 35.44 21.74
C ALA A 973 -44.53 36.21 22.06
N GLY A 974 -45.27 35.76 23.08
CA GLY A 974 -46.43 36.48 23.60
C GLY A 974 -47.37 35.59 24.41
N THR A 975 -47.14 35.53 25.72
CA THR A 975 -47.97 34.84 26.72
C THR A 975 -49.26 35.62 26.99
N TRP A 976 -50.41 34.93 27.05
CA TRP A 976 -51.59 35.39 27.79
C TRP A 976 -52.30 34.20 28.45
N VAL A 977 -52.50 34.29 29.76
CA VAL A 977 -53.24 33.33 30.59
C VAL A 977 -54.56 33.98 30.98
N TRP A 978 -55.68 33.25 30.86
CA TRP A 978 -56.87 33.54 31.65
C TRP A 978 -57.48 32.29 32.27
N TYR A 979 -57.92 32.47 33.51
CA TYR A 979 -58.24 31.50 34.54
C TYR A 979 -59.74 31.22 34.56
N ASN A 980 -60.18 29.99 34.81
CA ASN A 980 -61.56 29.75 35.26
C ASN A 980 -61.61 28.68 36.35
N ARG A 981 -62.04 29.12 37.54
CA ARG A 981 -62.39 28.31 38.71
C ARG A 981 -63.65 27.49 38.42
N ARG A 982 -63.67 26.22 38.83
CA ARG A 982 -64.90 25.55 39.25
C ARG A 982 -64.80 25.15 40.72
N LYS A 983 -65.81 25.58 41.48
CA LYS A 983 -66.15 25.09 42.82
C LYS A 983 -66.97 23.81 42.70
N ALA A 984 -66.86 23.02 43.76
CA ALA A 984 -67.52 21.74 44.05
C ALA A 984 -69.03 21.66 43.74
N SER A 985 -69.41 20.50 43.18
CA SER A 985 -70.46 19.59 43.68
C SER A 985 -70.27 18.24 43.02
#